data_AF-A0A8C2CFE3-F1
#
_entry.id   AF-A0A8C2CFE3-F1
#
_cell.length_a   1.000
_cell.length_b   1.000
_cell.length_c   1.000
_cell.angle_alpha   90.00
_cell.angle_beta   90.00
_cell.angle_gamma   90.00
#
_symmetry.space_group_name_H-M   'P 1'
#
loop_
_entity.id
_entity.type
_entity.pdbx_description
1 polymer ?
#
loop_
_entity_poly.entity_id
_entity_poly.type
_entity_poly.pdbx_seq_one_letter_code
_entity_poly.pdbx_strand_id
1 'polypeptide(L)'
;MDRCLKFHKQISAVIGSSFFSLHSLTKIKYFLPKRSMETAIHALITSRLDYCNSLYFGISKSQTARLQIVQNAAARFLKGKRKFDHATPLLRSLHWLPINFRIDFKILLLVFESLNDLASSYLSDLLHPYLPTRGLRSKDKFLLQIPTTRLKSRGNRAFEVAGPTLWNKLPLHIRSASTLSEFKSCLKTYLFSVAFIGQQNTVYKVAFPTICINFTKTVFITNNVFWKSLPCIVHADICLRCFGLESQTLLFLWPGICVSEEKIQVSQDISVDVPLPYSMVRGEQIELRGSVYNQHLSKTEFRVTLTATDGVCVFRGAQQGKDGKPHENKGKIGGRSVALVTFYIMALEAGTHTLTFTLTTKWGTESVVKKLKVVPEGIRKEIQIGGRIDPNGVFGTSMRKLEFKNVIPPNIVPKSTVDRILTVNGEVLGALLSIINNPEGLKQLTNLPRGNAEMELMGLLPIYYVYNYLEKTEKWGILGKEAAASEKELKRKMQAGITSIMSFKLKHEPAFSMWSKKDKSASTWVTALIVKTLADMHEYISLESEVLTNTINWLIKNCQNDDGSFSEKSQTNPLKLMGAGADVTEKTVFLTSFVMIGIKNAMKVPNVNLEVFKIAIDRAAQYITSNSKKIKSLYARAIASYALTLADIHSMSAVEVYEILKKQAQVDGNPATVRFWQESKLGKDSLKPSDATAKTVETTVYVLLNTLVRGDTTYAKPILNWLTQDQRYGGGVHSTQDSILTLEALTKYSILTSRATLNMVVDIEYKTKGDIRRITLTQQNPVHKPIEVTKNDDIIIKTAMSSGVSFASLRTVFYEMTENNENCYFDMSIDIHEGVPNSDDPMLLSQRIVACAKYKPPENEFETESGITVMEIHLPTGVTAVQEDLDRYLNGLESRISNYEINGDQVILQIDSIPSEELYCVGFRIQEEFETGMTRASVFQVYQFSNPEHKCMKFYHKQSRKLLRLCEGDQCQCMAAECCNFKSTIDPKITAVQRKNDMCKESMNYAFKVLIESSEAGGDFVTYKAKVKAVLMKGQTDDLKTDSEIDLVKKATCSSTNFEVGKQYLIMTAESIKIRMNRGYKYKFPLDSRAWVDWWPLDTDCRDDACIQYANVLGEFESDFVLFGCED
;
A
#
# COMPACT_ATOMS: atom_id res chain seq x y z
N MET A 1 -58.48 -21.42 -27.45
CA MET A 1 -58.00 -21.62 -26.05
C MET A 1 -58.08 -23.10 -25.69
N ASP A 2 -57.18 -23.61 -24.84
CA ASP A 2 -57.23 -24.99 -24.34
C ASP A 2 -58.49 -25.19 -23.47
N ARG A 3 -59.41 -26.06 -23.91
CA ARG A 3 -60.70 -26.34 -23.24
C ARG A 3 -60.56 -26.77 -21.77
N CYS A 4 -59.39 -27.29 -21.37
CA CYS A 4 -59.13 -27.74 -20.01
C CYS A 4 -58.06 -26.91 -19.26
N LEU A 5 -57.53 -25.82 -19.86
CA LEU A 5 -56.45 -25.00 -19.31
C LEU A 5 -55.24 -25.83 -18.82
N LYS A 6 -54.96 -26.96 -19.49
CA LYS A 6 -53.84 -27.87 -19.16
C LYS A 6 -52.54 -27.43 -19.84
N PHE A 7 -52.62 -26.62 -20.90
CA PHE A 7 -51.55 -26.03 -21.69
C PHE A 7 -50.53 -27.02 -22.27
N HIS A 8 -50.88 -28.31 -22.40
CA HIS A 8 -49.95 -29.37 -22.82
C HIS A 8 -49.34 -29.10 -24.22
N LYS A 9 -50.19 -28.74 -25.19
CA LYS A 9 -49.75 -28.45 -26.57
C LYS A 9 -48.86 -27.21 -26.61
N GLN A 10 -49.25 -26.15 -25.90
CA GLN A 10 -48.48 -24.90 -25.82
C GLN A 10 -47.10 -25.13 -25.18
N ILE A 11 -47.06 -25.78 -24.02
CA ILE A 11 -45.80 -26.08 -23.30
C ILE A 11 -44.89 -26.96 -24.17
N SER A 12 -45.44 -27.95 -24.88
CA SER A 12 -44.66 -28.79 -25.78
C SER A 12 -44.06 -27.99 -26.96
N ALA A 13 -44.82 -27.04 -27.52
CA ALA A 13 -44.34 -26.14 -28.58
C ALA A 13 -43.22 -25.20 -28.08
N VAL A 14 -43.40 -24.59 -26.89
CA VAL A 14 -42.38 -23.73 -26.27
C VAL A 14 -41.09 -24.51 -26.02
N ILE A 15 -41.19 -25.72 -25.44
CA ILE A 15 -40.03 -26.57 -25.18
C ILE A 15 -39.31 -26.95 -26.47
N GLY A 16 -40.05 -27.39 -27.50
CA GLY A 16 -39.47 -27.76 -28.79
C GLY A 16 -38.71 -26.60 -29.44
N SER A 17 -39.33 -25.41 -29.46
CA SER A 17 -38.71 -24.19 -30.00
C SER A 17 -37.48 -23.76 -29.19
N SER A 18 -37.53 -23.83 -27.86
CA SER A 18 -36.39 -23.46 -27.00
C SER A 18 -35.21 -24.42 -27.17
N PHE A 19 -35.45 -25.73 -27.28
CA PHE A 19 -34.37 -26.69 -27.53
C PHE A 19 -33.79 -26.56 -28.94
N PHE A 20 -34.62 -26.27 -29.94
CA PHE A 20 -34.14 -25.95 -31.29
C PHE A 20 -33.17 -24.76 -31.26
N SER A 21 -33.53 -23.67 -30.59
CA SER A 21 -32.63 -22.51 -30.45
C SER A 21 -31.39 -22.82 -29.61
N LEU A 22 -31.50 -23.61 -28.54
CA LEU A 22 -30.33 -24.03 -27.76
C LEU A 22 -29.36 -24.85 -28.63
N HIS A 23 -29.88 -25.75 -29.47
CA HIS A 23 -29.07 -26.52 -30.42
C HIS A 23 -28.41 -25.62 -31.46
N SER A 24 -29.11 -24.64 -32.05
CA SER A 24 -28.49 -23.68 -32.96
C SER A 24 -27.37 -22.88 -32.29
N LEU A 25 -27.56 -22.44 -31.04
CA LEU A 25 -26.53 -21.75 -30.26
C LEU A 25 -25.31 -22.64 -29.95
N THR A 26 -25.49 -23.97 -29.82
CA THR A 26 -24.35 -24.88 -29.63
C THR A 26 -23.40 -24.91 -30.83
N LYS A 27 -23.91 -24.74 -32.06
CA LYS A 27 -23.08 -24.74 -33.28
C LYS A 27 -22.18 -23.52 -33.38
N ILE A 28 -22.64 -22.38 -32.87
CA ILE A 28 -21.92 -21.10 -32.93
C ILE A 28 -21.24 -20.73 -31.60
N LYS A 29 -21.23 -21.65 -30.62
CA LYS A 29 -20.75 -21.40 -29.25
C LYS A 29 -19.31 -20.89 -29.21
N TYR A 30 -18.45 -21.40 -30.09
CA TYR A 30 -17.02 -21.05 -30.13
C TYR A 30 -16.73 -19.70 -30.80
N PHE A 31 -17.71 -19.12 -31.51
CA PHE A 31 -17.56 -17.84 -32.24
C PHE A 31 -18.15 -16.64 -31.47
N LEU A 32 -18.92 -16.88 -30.41
CA LEU A 32 -19.58 -15.84 -29.64
C LEU A 32 -18.90 -15.62 -28.28
N PRO A 33 -18.51 -14.38 -27.94
CA PRO A 33 -18.08 -14.02 -26.59
C PRO A 33 -19.16 -14.38 -25.55
N LYS A 34 -18.73 -14.72 -24.34
CA LYS A 34 -19.62 -15.17 -23.26
C LYS A 34 -20.77 -14.19 -22.98
N ARG A 35 -20.50 -12.87 -22.98
CA ARG A 35 -21.52 -11.83 -22.77
C ARG A 35 -22.59 -11.83 -23.87
N SER A 36 -22.18 -11.99 -25.13
CA SER A 36 -23.09 -12.10 -26.27
C SER A 36 -23.92 -13.38 -26.21
N MET A 37 -23.34 -14.47 -25.69
CA MET A 37 -24.05 -15.74 -25.47
C MET A 37 -25.11 -15.63 -24.36
N GLU A 38 -24.83 -14.89 -23.29
CA GLU A 38 -25.82 -14.57 -22.24
C GLU A 38 -27.01 -13.80 -22.84
N THR A 39 -26.73 -12.75 -23.63
CA THR A 39 -27.76 -11.98 -24.33
C THR A 39 -28.58 -12.86 -25.28
N ALA A 40 -27.94 -13.75 -26.05
CA ALA A 40 -28.63 -14.64 -26.97
C ALA A 40 -29.54 -15.65 -26.25
N ILE A 41 -29.10 -16.20 -25.11
CA ILE A 41 -29.92 -17.08 -24.27
C ILE A 41 -31.09 -16.32 -23.65
N HIS A 42 -30.88 -15.07 -23.23
CA HIS A 42 -31.98 -14.23 -22.75
C HIS A 42 -33.01 -13.95 -23.85
N ALA A 43 -32.56 -13.57 -25.05
CA ALA A 43 -33.41 -13.21 -26.17
C ALA A 43 -34.15 -14.41 -26.80
N LEU A 44 -33.55 -15.60 -26.84
CA LEU A 44 -34.10 -16.77 -27.55
C LEU A 44 -34.75 -17.80 -26.63
N ILE A 45 -34.35 -17.89 -25.36
CA ILE A 45 -34.86 -18.90 -24.43
C ILE A 45 -35.66 -18.25 -23.32
N THR A 46 -35.04 -17.30 -22.61
CA THR A 46 -35.67 -16.69 -21.43
C THR A 46 -36.94 -15.93 -21.80
N SER A 47 -36.90 -15.11 -22.86
CA SER A 47 -38.07 -14.39 -23.39
C SER A 47 -39.26 -15.31 -23.70
N ARG A 48 -38.99 -16.50 -24.27
CA ARG A 48 -40.03 -17.49 -24.62
C ARG A 48 -40.60 -18.19 -23.39
N LEU A 49 -39.77 -18.45 -22.39
CA LEU A 49 -40.21 -19.01 -21.11
C LEU A 49 -41.03 -18.00 -20.31
N ASP A 50 -40.77 -16.70 -20.46
CA ASP A 50 -41.47 -15.62 -19.75
C ASP A 50 -42.71 -15.10 -20.49
N TYR A 51 -42.83 -15.39 -21.79
CA TYR A 51 -43.98 -14.98 -22.59
C TYR A 51 -45.28 -15.60 -22.04
N CYS A 52 -46.19 -14.75 -21.56
CA CYS A 52 -47.49 -15.12 -20.97
C CYS A 52 -47.40 -16.18 -19.86
N ASN A 53 -46.27 -16.26 -19.15
CA ASN A 53 -46.04 -17.32 -18.17
C ASN A 53 -46.97 -17.25 -16.93
N SER A 54 -47.59 -16.09 -16.65
CA SER A 54 -48.61 -15.94 -15.59
C SER A 54 -49.78 -16.91 -15.76
N LEU A 55 -50.14 -17.29 -16.99
CA LEU A 55 -51.19 -18.27 -17.29
C LEU A 55 -50.84 -19.70 -16.86
N TYR A 56 -49.55 -19.98 -16.64
CA TYR A 56 -49.06 -21.27 -16.16
C TYR A 56 -49.21 -21.46 -14.65
N PHE A 57 -49.79 -20.48 -13.94
CA PHE A 57 -50.07 -20.64 -12.51
C PHE A 57 -51.00 -21.83 -12.25
N GLY A 58 -50.61 -22.67 -11.29
CA GLY A 58 -51.39 -23.84 -10.87
C GLY A 58 -51.51 -24.97 -11.90
N ILE A 59 -50.65 -25.01 -12.93
CA ILE A 59 -50.52 -26.22 -13.77
C ILE A 59 -49.91 -27.39 -12.97
N SER A 60 -50.06 -28.62 -13.47
CA SER A 60 -49.48 -29.81 -12.82
C SER A 60 -47.96 -29.70 -12.72
N LYS A 61 -47.38 -30.12 -11.57
CA LYS A 61 -45.93 -30.12 -11.32
C LYS A 61 -45.12 -30.79 -12.44
N SER A 62 -45.67 -31.82 -13.09
CA SER A 62 -45.04 -32.49 -14.24
C SER A 62 -44.83 -31.55 -15.44
N GLN A 63 -45.76 -30.65 -15.72
CA GLN A 63 -45.64 -29.68 -16.82
C GLN A 63 -44.68 -28.54 -16.45
N THR A 64 -44.71 -28.04 -15.21
CA THR A 64 -43.73 -27.05 -14.73
C THR A 64 -42.30 -27.62 -14.75
N ALA A 65 -42.13 -28.89 -14.37
CA ALA A 65 -40.83 -29.57 -14.43
C ALA A 65 -40.28 -29.65 -15.86
N ARG A 66 -41.14 -29.87 -16.87
CA ARG A 66 -40.72 -29.86 -18.29
C ARG A 66 -40.18 -28.50 -18.74
N LEU A 67 -40.78 -27.39 -18.29
CA LEU A 67 -40.26 -26.04 -18.54
C LEU A 67 -38.94 -25.80 -17.78
N GLN A 68 -38.84 -26.29 -16.54
CA GLN A 68 -37.63 -26.19 -15.73
C GLN A 68 -36.43 -26.90 -16.38
N ILE A 69 -36.67 -28.01 -17.07
CA ILE A 69 -35.63 -28.74 -17.82
C ILE A 69 -34.99 -27.86 -18.90
N VAL A 70 -35.77 -27.04 -19.61
CA VAL A 70 -35.26 -26.10 -20.62
C VAL A 70 -34.34 -25.06 -19.98
N GLN A 71 -34.79 -24.45 -18.88
CA GLN A 71 -34.00 -23.46 -18.14
C GLN A 71 -32.69 -24.08 -17.60
N ASN A 72 -32.76 -25.30 -17.07
CA ASN A 72 -31.60 -26.05 -16.57
C ASN A 72 -30.61 -26.35 -17.70
N ALA A 73 -31.09 -26.74 -18.88
CA ALA A 73 -30.24 -26.99 -20.04
C ALA A 73 -29.54 -25.71 -20.52
N ALA A 74 -30.25 -24.57 -20.55
CA ALA A 74 -29.67 -23.27 -20.88
C ALA A 74 -28.59 -22.84 -19.88
N ALA A 75 -28.84 -23.03 -18.57
CA ALA A 75 -27.87 -22.72 -17.53
C ALA A 75 -26.59 -23.58 -17.64
N ARG A 76 -26.75 -24.88 -17.91
CA ARG A 76 -25.61 -25.80 -18.15
C ARG A 76 -24.82 -25.42 -19.39
N PHE A 77 -25.52 -25.10 -20.48
CA PHE A 77 -24.89 -24.67 -21.73
C PHE A 77 -24.00 -23.43 -21.51
N LEU A 78 -24.54 -22.43 -20.82
CA LEU A 78 -23.87 -21.16 -20.55
C LEU A 78 -22.66 -21.31 -19.60
N LYS A 79 -22.75 -22.20 -18.60
CA LYS A 79 -21.66 -22.49 -17.65
C LYS A 79 -20.71 -23.59 -18.11
N GLY A 80 -20.89 -24.13 -19.32
CA GLY A 80 -20.05 -25.21 -19.87
C GLY A 80 -20.10 -26.51 -19.06
N LYS A 81 -21.23 -26.78 -18.40
CA LYS A 81 -21.42 -27.97 -17.55
C LYS A 81 -22.01 -29.14 -18.35
N ARG A 82 -21.75 -30.36 -17.89
CA ARG A 82 -22.23 -31.59 -18.55
C ARG A 82 -23.75 -31.70 -18.42
N LYS A 83 -24.37 -32.50 -19.30
CA LYS A 83 -25.83 -32.68 -19.40
C LYS A 83 -26.49 -33.04 -18.07
N PHE A 84 -25.82 -33.82 -17.24
CA PHE A 84 -26.36 -34.37 -15.98
C PHE A 84 -25.91 -33.60 -14.73
N ASP A 85 -25.09 -32.56 -14.86
CA ASP A 85 -24.62 -31.78 -13.70
C ASP A 85 -25.80 -31.11 -12.98
N HIS A 86 -25.70 -30.97 -11.65
CA HIS A 86 -26.74 -30.31 -10.86
C HIS A 86 -26.97 -28.88 -11.34
N ALA A 87 -28.23 -28.56 -11.70
CA ALA A 87 -28.59 -27.26 -12.26
C ALA A 87 -28.84 -26.19 -11.18
N THR A 88 -29.25 -26.57 -9.97
CA THR A 88 -29.58 -25.63 -8.87
C THR A 88 -28.42 -24.68 -8.52
N PRO A 89 -27.15 -25.16 -8.38
CA PRO A 89 -26.01 -24.26 -8.17
C PRO A 89 -25.77 -23.32 -9.35
N LEU A 90 -26.08 -23.76 -10.57
CA LEU A 90 -25.91 -22.97 -11.79
C LEU A 90 -26.94 -21.85 -11.87
N LEU A 91 -28.22 -22.14 -11.61
CA LEU A 91 -29.28 -21.14 -11.52
C LEU A 91 -28.99 -20.11 -10.43
N ARG A 92 -28.47 -20.56 -9.27
CA ARG A 92 -28.03 -19.66 -8.19
C ARG A 92 -26.88 -18.75 -8.66
N SER A 93 -25.85 -19.31 -9.30
CA SER A 93 -24.70 -18.54 -9.81
C SER A 93 -25.03 -17.59 -10.96
N LEU A 94 -26.12 -17.85 -11.70
CA LEU A 94 -26.63 -17.00 -12.78
C LEU A 94 -27.66 -15.98 -12.28
N HIS A 95 -28.04 -16.05 -11.00
CA HIS A 95 -29.12 -15.28 -10.42
C HIS A 95 -30.46 -15.45 -11.19
N TRP A 96 -30.74 -16.68 -11.64
CA TRP A 96 -31.96 -17.05 -12.36
C TRP A 96 -32.98 -17.68 -11.41
N LEU A 97 -34.16 -17.07 -11.30
CA LEU A 97 -35.30 -17.66 -10.58
C LEU A 97 -35.77 -18.95 -11.27
N PRO A 98 -36.07 -20.03 -10.52
CA PRO A 98 -36.75 -21.21 -11.07
C PRO A 98 -38.12 -20.85 -11.68
N ILE A 99 -38.62 -21.68 -12.59
CA ILE A 99 -39.82 -21.38 -13.40
C ILE A 99 -41.04 -21.08 -12.55
N ASN A 100 -41.27 -21.82 -11.46
CA ASN A 100 -42.40 -21.55 -10.56
C ASN A 100 -42.33 -20.14 -9.96
N PHE A 101 -41.16 -19.72 -9.48
CA PHE A 101 -40.97 -18.38 -8.91
C PHE A 101 -41.03 -17.28 -9.97
N ARG A 102 -40.71 -17.57 -11.24
CA ARG A 102 -40.90 -16.63 -12.35
C ARG A 102 -42.37 -16.39 -12.67
N ILE A 103 -43.20 -17.42 -12.56
CA ILE A 103 -44.65 -17.30 -12.71
C ILE A 103 -45.21 -16.43 -11.58
N ASP A 104 -44.81 -16.71 -10.33
CA ASP A 104 -45.22 -15.91 -9.17
C ASP A 104 -44.77 -14.45 -9.32
N PHE A 105 -43.54 -14.22 -9.76
CA PHE A 105 -43.00 -12.88 -10.05
C PHE A 105 -43.88 -12.12 -11.05
N LYS A 106 -44.32 -12.77 -12.13
CA LYS A 106 -45.14 -12.12 -13.16
C LYS A 106 -46.56 -11.80 -12.67
N ILE A 107 -47.16 -12.67 -11.85
CA ILE A 107 -48.49 -12.41 -11.25
C ILE A 107 -48.42 -11.25 -10.27
N LEU A 108 -47.42 -11.25 -9.39
CA LEU A 108 -47.22 -10.19 -8.41
C LEU A 108 -46.91 -8.84 -9.07
N LEU A 109 -46.22 -8.86 -10.22
CA LEU A 109 -46.03 -7.67 -11.03
C LEU A 109 -47.35 -7.12 -11.58
N LEU A 110 -48.22 -7.99 -12.12
CA LEU A 110 -49.54 -7.59 -12.59
C LEU A 110 -50.42 -7.05 -11.46
N VAL A 111 -50.34 -7.62 -10.25
CA VAL A 111 -51.03 -7.10 -9.07
C VAL A 111 -50.54 -5.70 -8.73
N PHE A 112 -49.23 -5.49 -8.65
CA PHE A 112 -48.67 -4.17 -8.36
C PHE A 112 -49.07 -3.14 -9.41
N GLU A 113 -48.99 -3.50 -10.70
CA GLU A 113 -49.41 -2.64 -11.81
C GLU A 113 -50.91 -2.30 -11.71
N SER A 114 -51.76 -3.25 -11.30
CA SER A 114 -53.20 -3.04 -11.14
C SER A 114 -53.56 -2.15 -9.94
N LEU A 115 -52.78 -2.22 -8.85
CA LEU A 115 -52.99 -1.38 -7.66
C LEU A 115 -52.49 0.06 -7.80
N ASN A 116 -51.65 0.34 -8.80
CA ASN A 116 -51.07 1.66 -9.06
C ASN A 116 -51.57 2.26 -10.39
N ASP A 117 -52.71 1.78 -10.90
CA ASP A 117 -53.34 2.27 -12.15
C ASP A 117 -52.44 2.19 -13.40
N LEU A 118 -51.48 1.25 -13.41
CA LEU A 118 -50.58 0.98 -14.54
C LEU A 118 -51.06 -0.19 -15.42
N ALA A 119 -52.08 -0.93 -14.97
CA ALA A 119 -52.71 -2.02 -15.72
C ALA A 119 -54.09 -1.63 -16.27
N SER A 120 -54.62 -2.46 -17.17
CA SER A 120 -55.98 -2.31 -17.70
C SER A 120 -57.04 -2.41 -16.60
N SER A 121 -58.07 -1.56 -16.66
CA SER A 121 -59.15 -1.47 -15.65
C SER A 121 -59.77 -2.82 -15.28
N TYR A 122 -59.95 -3.72 -16.25
CA TYR A 122 -60.51 -5.05 -16.00
C TYR A 122 -59.70 -5.91 -15.00
N LEU A 123 -58.40 -5.68 -14.83
CA LEU A 123 -57.58 -6.38 -13.83
C LEU A 123 -57.65 -5.68 -12.46
N SER A 124 -57.69 -4.35 -12.45
CA SER A 124 -57.84 -3.56 -11.23
C SER A 124 -59.19 -3.82 -10.56
N ASP A 125 -60.26 -3.96 -11.34
CA ASP A 125 -61.61 -4.27 -10.85
C ASP A 125 -61.71 -5.64 -10.16
N LEU A 126 -60.77 -6.55 -10.42
CA LEU A 126 -60.71 -7.89 -9.81
C LEU A 126 -59.94 -7.92 -8.47
N LEU A 127 -59.35 -6.80 -8.04
CA LEU A 127 -58.55 -6.74 -6.82
C LEU A 127 -59.20 -5.79 -5.80
N HIS A 128 -59.73 -6.37 -4.73
CA HIS A 128 -60.39 -5.60 -3.68
C HIS A 128 -59.48 -5.44 -2.45
N PRO A 129 -59.24 -4.20 -1.97
CA PRO A 129 -58.54 -3.97 -0.71
C PRO A 129 -59.24 -4.64 0.47
N TYR A 130 -58.47 -5.24 1.38
CA TYR A 130 -59.00 -5.82 2.60
C TYR A 130 -59.37 -4.73 3.60
N LEU A 131 -60.68 -4.48 3.76
CA LEU A 131 -61.23 -3.51 4.69
C LEU A 131 -61.87 -4.23 5.89
N PRO A 132 -61.18 -4.34 7.05
CA PRO A 132 -61.78 -4.92 8.24
C PRO A 132 -62.83 -3.97 8.82
N THR A 133 -64.00 -4.50 9.22
CA THR A 133 -65.09 -3.76 9.87
C THR A 133 -64.74 -3.21 11.27
N ARG A 134 -63.57 -3.58 11.82
CA ARG A 134 -63.03 -3.10 13.12
C ARG A 134 -61.56 -2.67 12.96
N GLY A 135 -61.07 -1.76 13.80
CA GLY A 135 -59.69 -1.27 13.79
C GLY A 135 -58.66 -2.33 14.22
N LEU A 136 -58.33 -3.26 13.33
CA LEU A 136 -57.36 -4.34 13.57
C LEU A 136 -55.95 -3.93 13.13
N ARG A 137 -54.90 -4.49 13.77
CA ARG A 137 -53.47 -4.35 13.36
C ARG A 137 -53.17 -4.76 11.90
N SER A 138 -54.14 -5.37 11.22
CA SER A 138 -54.06 -5.73 9.80
C SER A 138 -54.49 -4.61 8.85
N LYS A 139 -55.08 -3.52 9.35
CA LYS A 139 -55.59 -2.39 8.54
C LYS A 139 -54.48 -1.70 7.74
N ASP A 140 -53.31 -1.52 8.34
CA ASP A 140 -52.18 -0.79 7.74
C ASP A 140 -51.20 -1.70 6.96
N LYS A 141 -51.64 -2.92 6.60
CA LYS A 141 -50.78 -3.93 5.95
C LYS A 141 -50.96 -4.05 4.45
N PHE A 142 -51.72 -3.18 3.76
CA PHE A 142 -51.97 -3.26 2.31
C PHE A 142 -52.36 -4.68 1.82
N LEU A 143 -53.30 -5.32 2.52
CA LEU A 143 -53.78 -6.67 2.20
C LEU A 143 -54.91 -6.60 1.16
N LEU A 144 -55.06 -7.66 0.38
CA LEU A 144 -56.16 -7.84 -0.58
C LEU A 144 -57.14 -8.90 -0.07
N GLN A 145 -58.42 -8.74 -0.39
CA GLN A 145 -59.45 -9.74 -0.11
C GLN A 145 -59.26 -10.96 -1.03
N ILE A 146 -59.32 -12.17 -0.47
CA ILE A 146 -59.22 -13.42 -1.23
C ILE A 146 -60.65 -14.00 -1.37
N PRO A 147 -61.22 -14.05 -2.59
CA PRO A 147 -62.54 -14.65 -2.82
C PRO A 147 -62.57 -16.16 -2.54
N THR A 148 -63.71 -16.67 -2.06
CA THR A 148 -63.91 -18.11 -1.87
C THR A 148 -64.29 -18.78 -3.19
N THR A 149 -63.57 -19.84 -3.60
CA THR A 149 -63.91 -20.60 -4.80
C THR A 149 -64.43 -22.00 -4.49
N ARG A 150 -65.41 -22.48 -5.27
CA ARG A 150 -65.99 -23.83 -5.12
C ARG A 150 -65.09 -24.95 -5.67
N LEU A 151 -64.16 -24.63 -6.60
CA LEU A 151 -63.30 -25.61 -7.28
C LEU A 151 -61.82 -25.31 -7.04
N LYS A 152 -61.17 -26.08 -6.16
CA LYS A 152 -59.73 -25.92 -5.83
C LYS A 152 -58.79 -26.09 -7.04
N SER A 153 -59.19 -26.84 -8.07
CA SER A 153 -58.33 -27.15 -9.24
C SER A 153 -58.37 -26.11 -10.36
N ARG A 154 -59.41 -25.27 -10.42
CA ARG A 154 -59.59 -24.26 -11.48
C ARG A 154 -59.88 -22.86 -10.94
N GLY A 155 -60.72 -22.75 -9.92
CA GLY A 155 -61.06 -21.46 -9.29
C GLY A 155 -59.84 -20.78 -8.67
N ASN A 156 -59.01 -21.53 -7.95
CA ASN A 156 -57.79 -20.99 -7.33
C ASN A 156 -56.71 -20.52 -8.32
N ARG A 157 -56.89 -20.78 -9.64
CA ARG A 157 -55.98 -20.33 -10.70
C ARG A 157 -56.38 -18.97 -11.29
N ALA A 158 -57.60 -18.51 -11.03
CA ALA A 158 -58.06 -17.20 -11.50
C ALA A 158 -57.22 -16.08 -10.88
N PHE A 159 -56.96 -15.01 -11.64
CA PHE A 159 -56.15 -13.88 -11.18
C PHE A 159 -56.74 -13.22 -9.92
N GLU A 160 -58.06 -13.08 -9.86
CA GLU A 160 -58.85 -12.58 -8.72
C GLU A 160 -58.58 -13.34 -7.40
N VAL A 161 -58.05 -14.57 -7.48
CA VAL A 161 -57.73 -15.41 -6.31
C VAL A 161 -56.22 -15.59 -6.15
N ALA A 162 -55.52 -15.91 -7.25
CA ALA A 162 -54.08 -16.13 -7.27
C ALA A 162 -53.29 -14.87 -6.92
N GLY A 163 -53.70 -13.72 -7.44
CA GLY A 163 -53.09 -12.42 -7.19
C GLY A 163 -53.11 -12.06 -5.70
N PRO A 164 -54.29 -11.93 -5.07
CA PRO A 164 -54.42 -11.69 -3.63
C PRO A 164 -53.71 -12.74 -2.75
N THR A 165 -53.78 -14.02 -3.15
CA THR A 165 -53.13 -15.12 -2.40
C THR A 165 -51.60 -14.99 -2.39
N LEU A 166 -50.98 -14.60 -3.50
CA LEU A 166 -49.54 -14.39 -3.58
C LEU A 166 -49.14 -13.05 -2.93
N TRP A 167 -49.91 -11.99 -3.19
CA TRP A 167 -49.65 -10.65 -2.65
C TRP A 167 -49.64 -10.63 -1.13
N ASN A 168 -50.62 -11.27 -0.50
CA ASN A 168 -50.72 -11.32 0.96
C ASN A 168 -49.60 -12.14 1.63
N LYS A 169 -48.85 -12.97 0.88
CA LYS A 169 -47.65 -13.67 1.39
C LYS A 169 -46.41 -12.78 1.41
N LEU A 170 -46.43 -11.62 0.73
CA LEU A 170 -45.27 -10.73 0.67
C LEU A 170 -45.05 -9.98 2.00
N PRO A 171 -43.78 -9.75 2.39
CA PRO A 171 -43.45 -8.81 3.46
C PRO A 171 -44.00 -7.41 3.20
N LEU A 172 -44.27 -6.67 4.27
CA LEU A 172 -44.84 -5.32 4.19
C LEU A 172 -43.96 -4.35 3.38
N HIS A 173 -42.64 -4.38 3.60
CA HIS A 173 -41.69 -3.48 2.92
C HIS A 173 -41.67 -3.66 1.39
N ILE A 174 -42.04 -4.83 0.87
CA ILE A 174 -42.14 -5.07 -0.59
C ILE A 174 -43.47 -4.51 -1.10
N ARG A 175 -44.55 -4.68 -0.33
CA ARG A 175 -45.88 -4.17 -0.70
C ARG A 175 -45.98 -2.66 -0.62
N SER A 176 -45.19 -2.02 0.23
CA SER A 176 -45.11 -0.57 0.38
C SER A 176 -44.14 0.10 -0.61
N ALA A 177 -43.61 -0.63 -1.60
CA ALA A 177 -42.71 -0.06 -2.59
C ALA A 177 -43.41 1.08 -3.36
N SER A 178 -42.71 2.19 -3.52
CA SER A 178 -43.25 3.43 -4.10
C SER A 178 -43.24 3.44 -5.63
N THR A 179 -42.36 2.64 -6.23
CA THR A 179 -42.19 2.58 -7.70
C THR A 179 -42.15 1.15 -8.21
N LEU A 180 -42.50 0.98 -9.49
CA LEU A 180 -42.42 -0.31 -10.18
C LEU A 180 -41.00 -0.88 -10.24
N SER A 181 -39.98 -0.03 -10.33
CA SER A 181 -38.57 -0.45 -10.39
C SER A 181 -38.09 -0.99 -9.04
N GLU A 182 -38.42 -0.28 -7.96
CA GLU A 182 -38.17 -0.70 -6.58
C GLU A 182 -38.88 -2.02 -6.28
N PHE A 183 -40.17 -2.11 -6.63
CA PHE A 183 -40.95 -3.34 -6.46
C PHE A 183 -40.33 -4.54 -7.20
N LYS A 184 -39.96 -4.38 -8.48
CA LYS A 184 -39.30 -5.43 -9.27
C LYS A 184 -38.00 -5.91 -8.62
N SER A 185 -37.18 -5.00 -8.13
CA SER A 185 -35.89 -5.32 -7.50
C SER A 185 -36.07 -6.06 -6.17
N CYS A 186 -36.89 -5.51 -5.27
CA CYS A 186 -37.20 -6.11 -3.96
C CYS A 186 -37.89 -7.46 -4.11
N LEU A 187 -38.88 -7.56 -5.01
CA LEU A 187 -39.60 -8.79 -5.27
C LEU A 187 -38.70 -9.88 -5.83
N LYS A 188 -37.84 -9.56 -6.81
CA LYS A 188 -36.90 -10.54 -7.38
C LYS A 188 -35.95 -11.07 -6.31
N THR A 189 -35.44 -10.18 -5.47
CA THR A 189 -34.53 -10.52 -4.36
C THR A 189 -35.21 -11.43 -3.35
N TYR A 190 -36.45 -11.12 -2.96
CA TYR A 190 -37.25 -11.93 -2.05
C TYR A 190 -37.57 -13.31 -2.63
N LEU A 191 -38.06 -13.39 -3.87
CA LEU A 191 -38.34 -14.70 -4.48
C LEU A 191 -37.07 -15.52 -4.68
N PHE A 192 -35.92 -14.88 -4.88
CA PHE A 192 -34.63 -15.56 -4.99
C PHE A 192 -34.18 -16.14 -3.65
N SER A 193 -34.39 -15.41 -2.54
CA SER A 193 -34.11 -15.93 -1.20
C SER A 193 -35.06 -17.05 -0.82
N VAL A 194 -36.36 -16.93 -1.11
CA VAL A 194 -37.32 -18.01 -0.88
C VAL A 194 -36.97 -19.26 -1.72
N ALA A 195 -36.50 -19.08 -2.96
CA ALA A 195 -36.16 -20.18 -3.86
C ALA A 195 -34.89 -20.96 -3.47
N PHE A 196 -33.88 -20.29 -2.89
CA PHE A 196 -32.56 -20.89 -2.67
C PHE A 196 -32.02 -20.81 -1.23
N ILE A 197 -32.64 -20.03 -0.35
CA ILE A 197 -32.14 -19.69 1.02
C ILE A 197 -33.14 -20.17 2.11
N GLY A 198 -34.28 -20.75 1.74
CA GLY A 198 -35.35 -21.18 2.66
C GLY A 198 -35.07 -22.35 3.64
N GLN A 199 -33.81 -22.75 3.86
CA GLN A 199 -33.40 -23.53 5.03
C GLN A 199 -32.05 -22.99 5.53
N GLN A 200 -32.04 -22.53 6.77
CA GLN A 200 -30.96 -21.90 7.54
C GLN A 200 -30.74 -20.40 7.32
N ASN A 201 -31.05 -19.64 8.37
CA ASN A 201 -30.59 -18.28 8.62
C ASN A 201 -29.07 -18.23 8.51
N THR A 202 -28.58 -17.65 7.43
CA THR A 202 -27.26 -17.01 7.39
C THR A 202 -27.31 -16.01 6.25
N VAL A 203 -27.09 -14.75 6.59
CA VAL A 203 -26.92 -13.65 5.64
C VAL A 203 -25.61 -13.92 4.89
N TYR A 204 -25.69 -14.60 3.74
CA TYR A 204 -24.55 -14.73 2.86
C TYR A 204 -24.53 -13.59 1.84
N LYS A 205 -23.57 -12.70 2.09
CA LYS A 205 -22.97 -11.74 1.17
C LYS A 205 -22.93 -12.27 -0.27
N VAL A 206 -23.20 -11.37 -1.21
CA VAL A 206 -22.81 -11.53 -2.62
C VAL A 206 -21.31 -11.84 -2.63
N ALA A 207 -20.94 -13.09 -2.92
CA ALA A 207 -19.56 -13.46 -3.16
C ALA A 207 -19.10 -12.72 -4.42
N PHE A 208 -18.11 -11.85 -4.27
CA PHE A 208 -17.25 -11.43 -5.37
C PHE A 208 -16.69 -12.70 -6.03
N PRO A 209 -16.45 -12.72 -7.36
CA PRO A 209 -15.80 -13.84 -8.02
C PRO A 209 -14.32 -13.86 -7.61
N THR A 210 -14.03 -14.31 -6.39
CA THR A 210 -12.66 -14.59 -5.96
C THR A 210 -12.33 -16.00 -6.44
N ILE A 211 -11.41 -16.10 -7.38
CA ILE A 211 -10.87 -17.39 -7.83
C ILE A 211 -9.93 -17.88 -6.72
N CYS A 212 -10.22 -19.01 -6.08
CA CYS A 212 -9.34 -19.62 -5.05
C CYS A 212 -8.04 -20.23 -5.61
N ILE A 213 -7.75 -20.00 -6.89
CA ILE A 213 -6.60 -20.52 -7.64
C ILE A 213 -5.97 -19.34 -8.35
N ASN A 214 -4.77 -18.97 -7.93
CA ASN A 214 -3.98 -17.98 -8.65
C ASN A 214 -3.33 -18.69 -9.85
N PHE A 215 -3.70 -18.32 -11.07
CA PHE A 215 -3.03 -18.79 -12.27
C PHE A 215 -1.75 -17.97 -12.45
N THR A 216 -0.61 -18.63 -12.63
CA THR A 216 0.61 -17.96 -13.09
C THR A 216 0.38 -17.34 -14.46
N LYS A 217 1.12 -16.27 -14.79
CA LYS A 217 1.03 -15.62 -16.11
C LYS A 217 1.27 -16.66 -17.20
N THR A 218 0.45 -16.65 -18.26
CA THR A 218 0.70 -17.46 -19.47
C THR A 218 2.05 -17.09 -20.06
N VAL A 219 2.93 -18.07 -20.23
CA VAL A 219 4.24 -17.92 -20.87
C VAL A 219 4.16 -18.48 -22.30
N PHE A 220 4.99 -17.98 -23.22
CA PHE A 220 5.07 -18.38 -24.64
C PHE A 220 4.00 -17.82 -25.59
N ILE A 221 3.96 -16.50 -25.77
CA ILE A 221 3.27 -15.84 -26.89
C ILE A 221 4.34 -15.44 -27.93
N THR A 222 4.55 -16.25 -28.97
CA THR A 222 5.51 -15.97 -30.05
C THR A 222 4.86 -16.16 -31.42
N ASN A 223 5.21 -15.30 -32.38
CA ASN A 223 4.81 -15.44 -33.78
C ASN A 223 6.03 -15.89 -34.60
N ASN A 224 5.98 -17.10 -35.16
CA ASN A 224 7.06 -17.67 -35.96
C ASN A 224 6.60 -17.90 -37.41
N VAL A 225 7.48 -17.63 -38.39
CA VAL A 225 7.23 -17.91 -39.81
C VAL A 225 7.97 -19.19 -40.18
N PHE A 226 7.24 -20.23 -40.61
CA PHE A 226 7.80 -21.55 -40.90
C PHE A 226 7.86 -21.83 -42.41
N TRP A 227 9.04 -22.22 -42.91
CA TRP A 227 9.24 -22.64 -44.32
C TRP A 227 9.54 -24.15 -44.48
N LYS A 228 9.98 -24.84 -43.40
CA LYS A 228 10.10 -26.32 -43.21
C LYS A 228 10.25 -26.64 -41.71
N SER A 229 10.16 -27.91 -41.30
CA SER A 229 10.21 -28.35 -39.89
C SER A 229 11.49 -27.88 -39.19
N LEU A 230 11.36 -26.97 -38.22
CA LEU A 230 12.45 -26.56 -37.32
C LEU A 230 12.16 -27.08 -35.90
N PRO A 231 13.12 -27.75 -35.24
CA PRO A 231 13.00 -28.07 -33.82
C PRO A 231 13.16 -26.78 -32.99
N CYS A 232 12.14 -26.45 -32.20
CA CYS A 232 12.20 -25.36 -31.23
C CYS A 232 12.45 -25.97 -29.84
N ILE A 233 13.63 -25.74 -29.27
CA ILE A 233 13.95 -26.17 -27.91
C ILE A 233 13.47 -25.09 -26.95
N VAL A 234 12.61 -25.47 -26.00
CA VAL A 234 12.00 -24.55 -25.03
C VAL A 234 12.12 -25.17 -23.63
N HIS A 235 12.49 -24.36 -22.64
CA HIS A 235 12.53 -24.77 -21.24
C HIS A 235 11.18 -24.48 -20.58
N ALA A 236 10.55 -25.49 -19.97
CA ALA A 236 9.32 -25.31 -19.21
C ALA A 236 9.60 -24.65 -17.85
N ASP A 237 8.72 -23.74 -17.42
CA ASP A 237 8.82 -23.10 -16.11
C ASP A 237 8.52 -24.10 -14.98
N ILE A 238 9.34 -24.06 -13.93
CA ILE A 238 9.22 -24.93 -12.75
C ILE A 238 8.09 -24.40 -11.86
N CYS A 239 6.92 -25.06 -11.88
CA CYS A 239 5.86 -24.85 -10.90
C CYS A 239 5.27 -26.19 -10.48
N LEU A 240 5.23 -26.47 -9.17
CA LEU A 240 4.76 -27.72 -8.56
C LEU A 240 3.26 -28.01 -8.77
N ARG A 241 2.51 -27.12 -9.43
CA ARG A 241 1.11 -27.33 -9.80
C ARG A 241 1.06 -27.70 -11.27
N CYS A 242 0.56 -28.90 -11.56
CA CYS A 242 0.37 -29.45 -12.91
C CYS A 242 0.07 -28.37 -13.95
N PHE A 243 1.07 -27.99 -14.74
CA PHE A 243 0.79 -27.30 -15.99
C PHE A 243 0.20 -28.33 -16.94
N GLY A 244 -1.02 -28.09 -17.43
CA GLY A 244 -1.33 -28.46 -18.79
C GLY A 244 -0.86 -27.29 -19.65
N LEU A 245 0.33 -27.42 -20.25
CA LEU A 245 0.71 -26.53 -21.35
C LEU A 245 -0.19 -26.94 -22.51
N GLU A 246 -1.35 -26.26 -22.65
CA GLU A 246 -2.13 -26.30 -23.89
C GLU A 246 -1.46 -25.33 -24.86
N SER A 247 -0.55 -25.86 -25.67
CA SER A 247 -0.02 -25.14 -26.83
C SER A 247 -1.12 -25.11 -27.88
N GLN A 248 -1.73 -23.94 -28.10
CA GLN A 248 -2.54 -23.68 -29.28
C GLN A 248 -1.66 -22.99 -30.32
N THR A 249 -1.10 -23.76 -31.24
CA THR A 249 -0.36 -23.19 -32.38
C THR A 249 -1.33 -22.93 -33.52
N LEU A 250 -1.50 -21.66 -33.88
CA LEU A 250 -2.25 -21.22 -35.05
C LEU A 250 -1.31 -21.18 -36.27
N LEU A 251 -1.42 -22.18 -37.14
CA LEU A 251 -0.69 -22.23 -38.41
C LEU A 251 -1.58 -21.68 -39.53
N PHE A 252 -1.14 -20.58 -40.14
CA PHE A 252 -1.74 -20.04 -41.36
C PHE A 252 -1.13 -20.76 -42.56
N LEU A 253 -1.84 -21.75 -43.11
CA LEU A 253 -1.50 -22.41 -44.38
C LEU A 253 -2.43 -21.84 -45.46
N TRP A 254 -1.97 -21.55 -46.67
CA TRP A 254 -2.96 -21.36 -47.75
C TRP A 254 -3.59 -22.73 -48.05
N PRO A 255 -4.93 -22.95 -47.89
CA PRO A 255 -6.02 -21.95 -47.88
C PRO A 255 -6.78 -21.76 -46.54
N GLY A 256 -6.26 -22.17 -45.37
CA GLY A 256 -6.97 -22.07 -44.10
C GLY A 256 -6.11 -22.02 -42.83
N ILE A 257 -6.78 -21.94 -41.69
CA ILE A 257 -6.16 -21.90 -40.35
C ILE A 257 -6.18 -23.32 -39.78
N CYS A 258 -5.02 -23.83 -39.35
CA CYS A 258 -4.90 -25.08 -38.61
C CYS A 258 -4.62 -24.78 -37.13
N VAL A 259 -5.40 -25.37 -36.23
CA VAL A 259 -5.19 -25.28 -34.77
C VAL A 259 -4.66 -26.63 -34.29
N SER A 260 -3.41 -26.66 -33.84
CA SER A 260 -2.85 -27.84 -33.17
C SER A 260 -3.16 -27.80 -31.68
N GLU A 261 -3.55 -28.93 -31.10
CA GLU A 261 -3.74 -29.11 -29.66
C GLU A 261 -2.71 -30.11 -29.13
N GLU A 262 -1.69 -29.63 -28.42
CA GLU A 262 -0.78 -30.48 -27.67
C GLU A 262 -0.88 -30.17 -26.17
N LYS A 263 -0.88 -31.24 -25.36
CA LYS A 263 -0.93 -31.16 -23.90
C LYS A 263 0.37 -31.68 -23.33
N ILE A 264 1.16 -30.78 -22.77
CA ILE A 264 2.37 -31.13 -22.04
C ILE A 264 2.05 -31.07 -20.56
N GLN A 265 2.14 -32.21 -19.87
CA GLN A 265 2.00 -32.28 -18.42
C GLN A 265 3.39 -32.28 -17.79
N VAL A 266 3.70 -31.24 -17.01
CA VAL A 266 4.90 -31.20 -16.18
C VAL A 266 4.49 -31.58 -14.77
N SER A 267 4.99 -32.73 -14.30
CA SER A 267 4.81 -33.19 -12.93
C SER A 267 6.16 -33.63 -12.37
N GLN A 268 6.34 -33.39 -11.09
CA GLN A 268 7.50 -33.83 -10.35
C GLN A 268 7.06 -34.85 -9.30
N ASP A 269 7.60 -36.06 -9.39
CA ASP A 269 7.09 -37.19 -8.63
C ASP A 269 7.49 -37.17 -7.14
N ILE A 270 8.63 -36.55 -6.84
CA ILE A 270 9.08 -36.24 -5.48
C ILE A 270 9.48 -34.78 -5.42
N SER A 271 8.96 -34.08 -4.40
CA SER A 271 9.25 -32.66 -4.20
C SER A 271 9.35 -32.28 -2.73
N VAL A 272 10.20 -31.31 -2.41
CA VAL A 272 10.21 -30.62 -1.10
C VAL A 272 9.68 -29.19 -1.22
N ASP A 273 8.78 -28.79 -0.32
CA ASP A 273 8.36 -27.39 -0.18
C ASP A 273 8.51 -26.93 1.28
N VAL A 274 9.28 -25.87 1.48
CA VAL A 274 9.51 -25.24 2.78
C VAL A 274 9.11 -23.77 2.70
N PRO A 275 7.95 -23.34 3.22
CA PRO A 275 7.56 -21.94 3.22
C PRO A 275 8.56 -21.08 4.00
N LEU A 276 8.79 -19.86 3.55
CA LEU A 276 9.61 -18.85 4.24
C LEU A 276 8.72 -17.66 4.63
N PRO A 277 9.02 -16.98 5.74
CA PRO A 277 8.34 -15.72 6.07
C PRO A 277 8.68 -14.64 5.03
N TYR A 278 7.83 -13.61 4.95
CA TYR A 278 8.07 -12.46 4.07
C TYR A 278 9.38 -11.73 4.40
N SER A 279 9.62 -11.49 5.68
CA SER A 279 10.87 -10.95 6.22
C SER A 279 11.14 -11.52 7.61
N MET A 280 12.39 -11.40 8.08
CA MET A 280 12.81 -11.83 9.42
C MET A 280 13.70 -10.75 10.02
N VAL A 281 13.54 -10.44 11.31
CA VAL A 281 14.38 -9.44 11.98
C VAL A 281 15.68 -10.09 12.46
N ARG A 282 16.81 -9.38 12.35
CA ARG A 282 18.11 -9.85 12.87
C ARG A 282 18.02 -10.21 14.36
N GLY A 283 18.58 -11.36 14.72
CA GLY A 283 18.58 -11.92 16.08
C GLY A 283 17.34 -12.71 16.47
N GLU A 284 16.32 -12.81 15.61
CA GLU A 284 15.17 -13.69 15.84
C GLU A 284 15.52 -15.15 15.51
N GLN A 285 14.76 -16.07 16.11
CA GLN A 285 14.78 -17.49 15.78
C GLN A 285 13.44 -17.89 15.16
N ILE A 286 13.46 -18.74 14.14
CA ILE A 286 12.26 -19.24 13.50
C ILE A 286 12.32 -20.75 13.26
N GLU A 287 11.19 -21.42 13.48
CA GLU A 287 10.94 -22.79 13.05
C GLU A 287 10.29 -22.80 11.67
N LEU A 288 10.98 -23.35 10.67
CA LEU A 288 10.46 -23.58 9.33
C LEU A 288 9.90 -25.00 9.23
N ARG A 289 8.58 -25.11 9.00
CA ARG A 289 7.88 -26.38 8.77
C ARG A 289 7.70 -26.63 7.28
N GLY A 290 8.43 -27.60 6.75
CA GLY A 290 8.34 -28.03 5.36
C GLY A 290 7.55 -29.32 5.18
N SER A 291 7.19 -29.60 3.93
CA SER A 291 6.51 -30.82 3.50
C SER A 291 7.25 -31.47 2.35
N VAL A 292 7.51 -32.78 2.48
CA VAL A 292 8.03 -33.64 1.41
C VAL A 292 6.86 -34.42 0.83
N TYR A 293 6.65 -34.30 -0.47
CA TYR A 293 5.57 -34.97 -1.19
C TYR A 293 6.13 -36.16 -1.96
N ASN A 294 5.52 -37.33 -1.80
CA ASN A 294 5.80 -38.51 -2.61
C ASN A 294 4.58 -38.87 -3.45
N GLN A 295 4.61 -38.59 -4.75
CA GLN A 295 3.54 -38.92 -5.69
C GLN A 295 3.65 -40.35 -6.24
N HIS A 296 4.80 -41.02 -6.07
CA HIS A 296 4.95 -42.42 -6.46
C HIS A 296 4.03 -43.34 -5.65
N LEU A 297 3.68 -44.48 -6.24
CA LEU A 297 2.90 -45.53 -5.57
C LEU A 297 3.71 -46.29 -4.52
N SER A 298 5.04 -46.34 -4.67
CA SER A 298 5.93 -47.06 -3.76
C SER A 298 6.45 -46.17 -2.64
N LYS A 299 6.69 -46.79 -1.47
CA LYS A 299 7.39 -46.14 -0.36
C LYS A 299 8.86 -45.88 -0.68
N THR A 300 9.41 -44.81 -0.13
CA THR A 300 10.84 -44.48 -0.21
C THR A 300 11.37 -43.96 1.12
N GLU A 301 12.68 -44.03 1.29
CA GLU A 301 13.39 -43.27 2.31
C GLU A 301 13.80 -41.91 1.73
N PHE A 302 13.74 -40.88 2.57
CA PHE A 302 14.11 -39.52 2.21
C PHE A 302 15.04 -38.94 3.27
N ARG A 303 15.90 -38.01 2.85
CA ARG A 303 16.73 -37.17 3.71
C ARG A 303 16.70 -35.75 3.18
N VAL A 304 16.42 -34.76 4.03
CA VAL A 304 16.46 -33.35 3.66
C VAL A 304 17.55 -32.64 4.45
N THR A 305 18.42 -31.91 3.75
CA THR A 305 19.45 -31.07 4.36
C THR A 305 19.21 -29.60 4.01
N LEU A 306 19.57 -28.71 4.94
CA LEU A 306 19.53 -27.25 4.74
C LEU A 306 20.95 -26.71 4.78
N THR A 307 21.31 -25.95 3.75
CA THR A 307 22.52 -25.12 3.72
C THR A 307 22.13 -23.66 3.58
N ALA A 308 22.81 -22.78 4.33
CA ALA A 308 22.60 -21.35 4.30
C ALA A 308 23.94 -20.62 4.14
N THR A 309 23.89 -19.37 3.70
CA THR A 309 25.03 -18.45 3.71
C THR A 309 25.41 -18.05 5.13
N ASP A 310 26.66 -17.64 5.35
CA ASP A 310 27.25 -17.34 6.67
C ASP A 310 26.43 -16.38 7.57
N GLY A 311 25.67 -15.46 6.98
CA GLY A 311 24.78 -14.54 7.73
C GLY A 311 23.52 -15.17 8.36
N VAL A 312 23.30 -16.48 8.20
CA VAL A 312 22.19 -17.23 8.82
C VAL A 312 22.74 -18.47 9.52
N CYS A 313 22.52 -18.56 10.84
CA CYS A 313 22.88 -19.74 11.61
C CYS A 313 21.84 -20.84 11.40
N VAL A 314 22.27 -21.98 10.85
CA VAL A 314 21.45 -23.19 10.73
C VAL A 314 21.81 -24.13 11.87
N PHE A 315 20.83 -24.47 12.69
CA PHE A 315 21.05 -25.40 13.79
C PHE A 315 21.19 -26.83 13.24
N ARG A 316 22.38 -27.43 13.40
CA ARG A 316 22.65 -28.85 13.13
C ARG A 316 22.65 -29.60 14.46
N GLY A 317 21.49 -29.67 15.11
CA GLY A 317 21.37 -30.24 16.46
C GLY A 317 20.04 -30.93 16.67
N ALA A 318 20.13 -32.20 17.06
CA ALA A 318 19.06 -33.07 17.50
C ALA A 318 18.19 -32.42 18.60
N GLN A 319 16.91 -32.13 18.34
CA GLN A 319 15.97 -32.17 19.46
C GLN A 319 15.86 -33.62 19.92
N GLN A 320 16.05 -33.86 21.23
CA GLN A 320 15.54 -35.06 21.87
C GLN A 320 14.01 -34.99 21.79
N GLY A 321 13.41 -35.86 20.97
CA GLY A 321 11.99 -36.14 21.13
C GLY A 321 11.71 -36.66 22.55
N LYS A 322 10.43 -36.79 22.93
CA LYS A 322 10.04 -37.41 24.22
C LYS A 322 10.68 -38.80 24.47
N ASP A 323 11.27 -39.41 23.43
CA ASP A 323 11.96 -40.70 23.41
C ASP A 323 13.51 -40.63 23.36
N GLY A 324 14.13 -39.46 23.49
CA GLY A 324 15.60 -39.31 23.63
C GLY A 324 16.45 -39.59 22.38
N LYS A 325 15.86 -39.65 21.17
CA LYS A 325 16.61 -39.85 19.89
C LYS A 325 16.80 -38.56 19.09
N PRO A 326 17.91 -38.40 18.35
CA PRO A 326 18.15 -37.26 17.46
C PRO A 326 17.06 -37.03 16.42
N HIS A 327 16.51 -35.81 16.36
CA HIS A 327 15.67 -35.39 15.25
C HIS A 327 16.52 -35.10 14.01
N GLU A 328 16.78 -36.13 13.20
CA GLU A 328 17.29 -35.96 11.84
C GLU A 328 16.09 -35.85 10.88
N ASN A 329 16.14 -34.90 9.92
CA ASN A 329 15.17 -34.77 8.82
C ASN A 329 15.35 -35.89 7.79
N LYS A 330 15.33 -37.15 8.26
CA LYS A 330 15.35 -38.37 7.46
C LYS A 330 14.24 -39.29 7.93
N GLY A 331 13.62 -40.02 7.01
CA GLY A 331 12.53 -40.92 7.36
C GLY A 331 12.02 -41.72 6.17
N LYS A 332 11.02 -42.55 6.43
CA LYS A 332 10.31 -43.31 5.39
C LYS A 332 8.99 -42.63 5.08
N ILE A 333 8.72 -42.40 3.80
CA ILE A 333 7.47 -41.83 3.29
C ILE A 333 6.73 -42.88 2.47
N GLY A 334 5.44 -43.05 2.72
CA GLY A 334 4.57 -43.96 1.96
C GLY A 334 4.31 -43.47 0.54
N GLY A 335 3.80 -44.33 -0.32
CA GLY A 335 3.34 -43.90 -1.64
C GLY A 335 2.12 -42.98 -1.52
N ARG A 336 2.04 -41.95 -2.37
CA ARG A 336 0.98 -40.92 -2.35
C ARG A 336 0.74 -40.31 -0.97
N SER A 337 1.82 -39.99 -0.27
CA SER A 337 1.77 -39.43 1.08
C SER A 337 2.70 -38.23 1.24
N VAL A 338 2.56 -37.54 2.38
CA VAL A 338 3.33 -36.35 2.73
C VAL A 338 4.05 -36.61 4.05
N ALA A 339 5.32 -36.21 4.14
CA ALA A 339 6.09 -36.21 5.38
C ALA A 339 6.45 -34.78 5.77
N LEU A 340 6.41 -34.47 7.06
CA LEU A 340 6.78 -33.16 7.60
C LEU A 340 8.28 -33.13 7.92
N VAL A 341 8.92 -32.00 7.67
CA VAL A 341 10.31 -31.72 8.03
C VAL A 341 10.38 -30.38 8.75
N THR A 342 11.29 -30.24 9.71
CA THR A 342 11.42 -29.02 10.52
C THR A 342 12.86 -28.53 10.51
N PHE A 343 13.05 -27.22 10.34
CA PHE A 343 14.35 -26.57 10.39
C PHE A 343 14.30 -25.40 11.36
N TYR A 344 15.35 -25.23 12.13
CA TYR A 344 15.54 -24.06 12.98
C TYR A 344 16.63 -23.19 12.38
N ILE A 345 16.36 -21.90 12.23
CA ILE A 345 17.34 -20.92 11.77
C ILE A 345 17.32 -19.67 12.65
N MET A 346 18.45 -18.97 12.70
CA MET A 346 18.61 -17.67 13.36
C MET A 346 19.31 -16.69 12.41
N ALA A 347 18.77 -15.48 12.30
CA ALA A 347 19.31 -14.45 11.43
C ALA A 347 20.43 -13.67 12.16
N LEU A 348 21.64 -13.62 11.60
CA LEU A 348 22.80 -12.96 12.22
C LEU A 348 23.17 -11.64 11.54
N GLU A 349 23.02 -11.57 10.21
CA GLU A 349 23.34 -10.39 9.43
C GLU A 349 22.10 -9.88 8.69
N ALA A 350 22.00 -8.56 8.51
CA ALA A 350 20.91 -7.96 7.72
C ALA A 350 21.27 -8.03 6.23
N GLY A 351 20.30 -8.38 5.40
CA GLY A 351 20.53 -8.58 3.97
C GLY A 351 19.63 -9.64 3.34
N THR A 352 19.94 -10.03 2.11
CA THR A 352 19.25 -11.14 1.44
C THR A 352 20.15 -12.37 1.47
N HIS A 353 19.71 -13.41 2.17
CA HIS A 353 20.46 -14.65 2.38
C HIS A 353 19.85 -15.79 1.57
N THR A 354 20.69 -16.67 1.04
CA THR A 354 20.25 -17.78 0.21
C THR A 354 20.19 -19.05 1.04
N LEU A 355 19.02 -19.71 1.04
CA LEU A 355 18.77 -20.99 1.70
C LEU A 355 18.56 -22.08 0.64
N THR A 356 19.31 -23.17 0.74
CA THR A 356 19.21 -24.31 -0.18
C THR A 356 18.74 -25.54 0.59
N PHE A 357 17.58 -26.06 0.21
CA PHE A 357 17.01 -27.29 0.76
C PHE A 357 17.28 -28.43 -0.22
N THR A 358 18.05 -29.43 0.20
CA THR A 358 18.43 -30.57 -0.66
C THR A 358 17.74 -31.83 -0.16
N LEU A 359 16.83 -32.36 -0.96
CA LEU A 359 16.12 -33.63 -0.76
C LEU A 359 16.87 -34.74 -1.50
N THR A 360 17.31 -35.76 -0.76
CA THR A 360 17.96 -36.95 -1.30
C THR A 360 17.06 -38.17 -1.09
N THR A 361 16.81 -38.91 -2.17
CA THR A 361 16.05 -40.18 -2.15
C THR A 361 16.75 -41.22 -3.01
N LYS A 362 16.25 -42.47 -3.01
CA LYS A 362 16.77 -43.53 -3.90
C LYS A 362 16.59 -43.24 -5.40
N TRP A 363 15.70 -42.31 -5.76
CA TRP A 363 15.37 -41.98 -7.15
C TRP A 363 16.12 -40.76 -7.68
N GLY A 364 16.80 -40.01 -6.80
CA GLY A 364 17.55 -38.83 -7.17
C GLY A 364 17.61 -37.80 -6.04
N THR A 365 18.27 -36.69 -6.37
CA THR A 365 18.47 -35.54 -5.49
C THR A 365 17.80 -34.33 -6.12
N GLU A 366 17.06 -33.58 -5.33
CA GLU A 366 16.43 -32.32 -5.69
C GLU A 366 16.95 -31.21 -4.75
N SER A 367 17.24 -30.03 -5.29
CA SER A 367 17.61 -28.87 -4.50
C SER A 367 16.70 -27.68 -4.80
N VAL A 368 16.11 -27.11 -3.75
CA VAL A 368 15.25 -25.91 -3.82
C VAL A 368 16.00 -24.74 -3.19
N VAL A 369 16.26 -23.70 -3.99
CA VAL A 369 16.93 -22.48 -3.55
C VAL A 369 15.89 -21.40 -3.28
N LYS A 370 15.83 -20.87 -2.05
CA LYS A 370 14.97 -19.76 -1.66
C LYS A 370 15.81 -18.61 -1.09
N LYS A 371 15.31 -17.37 -1.23
CA LYS A 371 15.97 -16.16 -0.69
C LYS A 371 15.21 -15.67 0.53
N LEU A 372 15.88 -15.58 1.67
CA LEU A 372 15.35 -15.03 2.92
C LEU A 372 15.79 -13.57 3.05
N LYS A 373 14.84 -12.66 3.28
CA LYS A 373 15.11 -11.25 3.55
C LYS A 373 15.22 -11.02 5.05
N VAL A 374 16.41 -10.63 5.51
CA VAL A 374 16.66 -10.24 6.90
C VAL A 374 16.73 -8.72 6.99
N VAL A 375 15.91 -8.14 7.87
CA VAL A 375 15.88 -6.70 8.15
C VAL A 375 16.57 -6.41 9.48
N PRO A 376 17.28 -5.27 9.61
CA PRO A 376 17.84 -4.86 10.90
C PRO A 376 16.72 -4.49 11.87
N GLU A 377 17.06 -4.45 13.16
CA GLU A 377 16.15 -4.03 14.23
C GLU A 377 15.87 -2.51 14.16
N GLY A 378 14.87 -2.05 14.91
CA GLY A 378 14.55 -0.62 15.04
C GLY A 378 13.70 -0.05 13.90
N ILE A 379 13.65 1.28 13.82
CA ILE A 379 12.75 2.02 12.93
C ILE A 379 13.52 2.52 11.72
N ARG A 380 13.09 2.13 10.51
CA ARG A 380 13.62 2.68 9.25
C ARG A 380 13.31 4.17 9.15
N LYS A 381 14.34 5.00 9.06
CA LYS A 381 14.26 6.43 8.79
C LYS A 381 14.95 6.76 7.48
N GLU A 382 14.42 7.78 6.81
CA GLU A 382 14.92 8.26 5.53
C GLU A 382 15.02 9.77 5.59
N ILE A 383 16.22 10.28 5.40
CA ILE A 383 16.50 11.71 5.34
C ILE A 383 17.02 12.07 3.96
N GLN A 384 16.75 13.30 3.57
CA GLN A 384 17.22 13.81 2.30
C GLN A 384 17.63 15.26 2.38
N ILE A 385 18.75 15.55 1.72
CA ILE A 385 19.32 16.87 1.63
C ILE A 385 19.54 17.18 0.16
N GLY A 386 19.00 18.30 -0.30
CA GLY A 386 19.12 18.78 -1.67
C GLY A 386 20.00 20.03 -1.78
N GLY A 387 20.47 20.32 -2.98
CA GLY A 387 21.16 21.57 -3.27
C GLY A 387 21.39 21.78 -4.76
N ARG A 388 21.81 22.99 -5.12
CA ARG A 388 21.99 23.42 -6.51
C ARG A 388 23.37 23.99 -6.75
N ILE A 389 23.85 23.79 -7.96
CA ILE A 389 25.07 24.37 -8.51
C ILE A 389 24.68 25.15 -9.76
N ASP A 390 24.88 26.46 -9.71
CA ASP A 390 24.51 27.42 -10.75
C ASP A 390 25.71 28.33 -11.01
N PRO A 391 26.68 27.91 -11.84
CA PRO A 391 27.92 28.67 -12.06
C PRO A 391 27.68 30.05 -12.68
N ASN A 392 26.61 30.23 -13.46
CA ASN A 392 26.28 31.50 -14.15
C ASN A 392 25.22 32.35 -13.42
N GLY A 393 24.64 31.86 -12.32
CA GLY A 393 23.59 32.58 -11.59
C GLY A 393 22.29 32.74 -12.38
N VAL A 394 21.90 31.75 -13.18
CA VAL A 394 20.64 31.74 -13.95
C VAL A 394 19.42 32.02 -13.05
N PHE A 395 19.46 31.51 -11.82
CA PHE A 395 18.45 31.67 -10.79
C PHE A 395 18.76 32.78 -9.77
N GLY A 396 19.72 33.66 -10.07
CA GLY A 396 20.01 34.88 -9.31
C GLY A 396 21.32 34.86 -8.51
N THR A 397 21.78 33.69 -8.05
CA THR A 397 23.03 33.56 -7.28
C THR A 397 24.00 32.57 -7.93
N SER A 398 25.24 33.00 -8.14
CA SER A 398 26.30 32.10 -8.62
C SER A 398 26.76 31.19 -7.49
N MET A 399 26.57 29.89 -7.67
CA MET A 399 26.90 28.84 -6.70
C MET A 399 27.73 27.77 -7.41
N ARG A 400 29.04 27.69 -7.09
CA ARG A 400 29.97 26.74 -7.71
C ARG A 400 30.39 25.58 -6.80
N LYS A 401 30.05 25.65 -5.52
CA LYS A 401 30.40 24.64 -4.51
C LYS A 401 29.17 24.34 -3.65
N LEU A 402 28.95 23.06 -3.40
CA LEU A 402 27.90 22.55 -2.53
C LEU A 402 28.53 21.55 -1.55
N GLU A 403 28.16 21.62 -0.27
CA GLU A 403 28.65 20.73 0.77
C GLU A 403 27.47 20.04 1.46
N PHE A 404 27.43 18.71 1.37
CA PHE A 404 26.49 17.90 2.15
C PHE A 404 27.20 17.38 3.40
N LYS A 405 26.72 17.86 4.56
CA LYS A 405 27.20 17.37 5.84
C LYS A 405 26.65 15.98 6.10
N ASN A 406 27.52 15.06 6.46
CA ASN A 406 27.12 13.71 6.81
C ASN A 406 26.75 13.66 8.30
N VAL A 407 25.45 13.73 8.60
CA VAL A 407 24.92 13.66 9.96
C VAL A 407 24.29 12.29 10.19
N ILE A 408 24.90 11.50 11.06
CA ILE A 408 24.33 10.24 11.55
C ILE A 408 23.69 10.51 12.91
N PRO A 409 22.44 10.09 13.16
CA PRO A 409 21.78 10.34 14.44
C PRO A 409 22.41 9.53 15.58
N PRO A 410 22.31 10.02 16.83
CA PRO A 410 22.91 9.36 17.98
C PRO A 410 22.27 8.00 18.31
N ASN A 411 21.00 7.82 17.94
CA ASN A 411 20.20 6.63 18.25
C ASN A 411 20.21 5.59 17.12
N ILE A 412 21.21 5.63 16.23
CA ILE A 412 21.36 4.64 15.16
C ILE A 412 21.54 3.22 15.73
N VAL A 413 20.90 2.25 15.07
CA VAL A 413 21.02 0.82 15.37
C VAL A 413 22.43 0.34 15.03
N PRO A 414 23.17 -0.26 15.99
CA PRO A 414 24.52 -0.72 15.73
C PRO A 414 24.59 -1.78 14.63
N LYS A 415 25.67 -1.76 13.83
CA LYS A 415 25.88 -2.64 12.67
C LYS A 415 24.74 -2.64 11.65
N SER A 416 23.91 -1.60 11.62
CA SER A 416 23.02 -1.37 10.50
C SER A 416 23.80 -0.71 9.36
N THR A 417 23.50 -1.10 8.12
CA THR A 417 24.06 -0.42 6.96
C THR A 417 23.36 0.93 6.79
N VAL A 418 24.14 1.98 6.51
CA VAL A 418 23.62 3.30 6.15
C VAL A 418 23.67 3.39 4.64
N ASP A 419 22.52 3.23 4.00
CA ASP A 419 22.41 3.35 2.54
C ASP A 419 22.40 4.83 2.15
N ARG A 420 23.36 5.23 1.32
CA ARG A 420 23.49 6.61 0.83
C ARG A 420 23.54 6.63 -0.68
N ILE A 421 22.58 7.34 -1.27
CA ILE A 421 22.49 7.50 -2.72
C ILE A 421 22.56 8.98 -3.06
N LEU A 422 23.60 9.35 -3.81
CA LEU A 422 23.79 10.67 -4.39
C LEU A 422 23.23 10.69 -5.81
N THR A 423 22.31 11.59 -6.09
CA THR A 423 21.76 11.82 -7.44
C THR A 423 22.14 13.21 -7.91
N VAL A 424 22.75 13.30 -9.10
CA VAL A 424 23.15 14.56 -9.72
C VAL A 424 22.56 14.65 -11.14
N ASN A 425 21.91 15.77 -11.44
CA ASN A 425 21.26 16.01 -12.72
C ASN A 425 21.33 17.51 -13.11
N GLY A 426 21.09 17.81 -14.39
CA GLY A 426 21.09 19.16 -14.97
C GLY A 426 19.72 19.66 -15.42
N GLU A 427 18.65 18.93 -15.08
CA GLU A 427 17.27 19.27 -15.43
C GLU A 427 16.45 19.42 -14.15
N VAL A 428 15.47 20.32 -14.12
CA VAL A 428 14.66 20.52 -12.88
C VAL A 428 13.81 19.30 -12.55
N LEU A 429 13.39 18.53 -13.56
CA LEU A 429 12.73 17.24 -13.38
C LEU A 429 13.72 16.06 -13.38
N GLY A 430 15.03 16.33 -13.27
CA GLY A 430 16.09 15.33 -13.42
C GLY A 430 16.04 14.21 -12.40
N ALA A 431 15.52 14.46 -11.20
CA ALA A 431 15.31 13.43 -10.17
C ALA A 431 14.18 12.45 -10.55
N LEU A 432 13.14 12.88 -11.25
CA LEU A 432 12.10 11.99 -11.77
C LEU A 432 12.56 11.23 -13.00
N LEU A 433 13.33 11.89 -13.88
CA LEU A 433 13.92 11.28 -15.06
C LEU A 433 14.91 10.15 -14.68
N SER A 434 15.66 10.30 -13.58
CA SER A 434 16.55 9.22 -13.10
C SER A 434 15.77 8.00 -12.59
N ILE A 435 14.59 8.22 -12.02
CA ILE A 435 13.71 7.15 -11.50
C ILE A 435 13.05 6.37 -12.64
N ILE A 436 12.64 7.04 -13.72
CA ILE A 436 12.03 6.39 -14.88
C ILE A 436 13.03 5.50 -15.64
N ASN A 437 14.32 5.84 -15.60
CA ASN A 437 15.39 4.98 -16.11
C ASN A 437 15.63 3.72 -15.25
N ASN A 438 14.98 3.59 -14.09
CA ASN A 438 15.01 2.40 -13.26
C ASN A 438 13.63 1.69 -13.27
N PRO A 439 13.51 0.46 -13.81
CA PRO A 439 12.24 -0.28 -13.84
C PRO A 439 11.64 -0.57 -12.44
N GLU A 440 12.45 -0.56 -11.39
CA GLU A 440 12.00 -0.67 -9.98
C GLU A 440 11.63 0.70 -9.39
N GLY A 441 12.26 1.78 -9.86
CA GLY A 441 11.99 3.15 -9.42
C GLY A 441 10.57 3.62 -9.77
N LEU A 442 10.05 3.20 -10.92
CA LEU A 442 8.65 3.48 -11.30
C LEU A 442 7.65 2.85 -10.31
N LYS A 443 7.99 1.71 -9.68
CA LYS A 443 7.16 1.12 -8.61
C LYS A 443 7.23 1.96 -7.33
N GLN A 444 8.38 2.54 -7.00
CA GLN A 444 8.54 3.41 -5.83
C GLN A 444 7.67 4.68 -5.91
N LEU A 445 7.50 5.27 -7.11
CA LEU A 445 6.56 6.38 -7.36
C LEU A 445 5.08 5.97 -7.21
N THR A 446 4.79 4.66 -7.20
CA THR A 446 3.43 4.10 -7.07
C THR A 446 3.20 3.36 -5.75
N ASN A 447 4.16 3.40 -4.81
CA ASN A 447 4.12 2.65 -3.54
C ASN A 447 3.41 3.40 -2.40
N LEU A 448 2.66 4.47 -2.70
CA LEU A 448 1.65 4.93 -1.75
C LEU A 448 0.59 3.83 -1.61
N PRO A 449 0.10 3.54 -0.39
CA PRO A 449 -0.88 2.48 -0.18
C PRO A 449 -2.08 2.72 -1.10
N ARG A 450 -2.48 1.71 -1.86
CA ARG A 450 -3.57 1.87 -2.83
C ARG A 450 -4.89 1.86 -2.09
N GLY A 451 -5.82 2.74 -2.46
CA GLY A 451 -7.10 2.75 -1.76
C GLY A 451 -8.11 3.79 -2.19
N ASN A 452 -7.78 5.07 -2.03
CA ASN A 452 -8.65 6.17 -2.40
C ASN A 452 -8.35 6.72 -3.80
N ALA A 453 -9.31 7.47 -4.33
CA ALA A 453 -9.20 8.10 -5.64
C ALA A 453 -8.02 9.08 -5.72
N GLU A 454 -7.71 9.77 -4.61
CA GLU A 454 -6.58 10.70 -4.53
C GLU A 454 -5.25 9.97 -4.77
N MET A 455 -4.94 8.92 -4.03
CA MET A 455 -3.69 8.14 -4.16
C MET A 455 -3.51 7.55 -5.56
N GLU A 456 -4.59 7.07 -6.17
CA GLU A 456 -4.55 6.55 -7.55
C GLU A 456 -4.24 7.64 -8.57
N LEU A 457 -4.79 8.85 -8.40
CA LEU A 457 -4.41 10.03 -9.20
C LEU A 457 -2.95 10.41 -8.95
N MET A 458 -2.49 10.29 -7.72
CA MET A 458 -1.16 10.72 -7.32
C MET A 458 -0.05 9.76 -7.81
N GLY A 459 -0.35 8.47 -7.98
CA GLY A 459 0.53 7.54 -8.69
C GLY A 459 0.59 7.79 -10.20
N LEU A 460 -0.45 8.43 -10.76
CA LEU A 460 -0.57 8.68 -12.20
C LEU A 460 0.00 10.05 -12.63
N LEU A 461 -0.19 11.11 -11.85
CA LEU A 461 0.20 12.48 -12.23
C LEU A 461 1.70 12.68 -12.49
N PRO A 462 2.64 12.07 -11.74
CA PRO A 462 4.08 12.17 -12.05
C PRO A 462 4.42 11.60 -13.44
N ILE A 463 3.76 10.52 -13.84
CA ILE A 463 3.92 9.90 -15.17
C ILE A 463 3.47 10.89 -16.25
N TYR A 464 2.30 11.51 -16.05
CA TYR A 464 1.79 12.51 -16.95
C TYR A 464 2.69 13.74 -17.06
N TYR A 465 3.16 14.32 -15.95
CA TYR A 465 4.01 15.52 -16.01
C TYR A 465 5.36 15.26 -16.67
N VAL A 466 5.96 14.08 -16.43
CA VAL A 466 7.20 13.72 -17.15
C VAL A 466 6.92 13.51 -18.64
N TYR A 467 5.85 12.79 -18.99
CA TYR A 467 5.46 12.61 -20.38
C TYR A 467 5.25 13.96 -21.07
N ASN A 468 4.43 14.84 -20.46
CA ASN A 468 4.13 16.18 -20.95
C ASN A 468 5.39 17.03 -21.11
N TYR A 469 6.33 16.95 -20.16
CA TYR A 469 7.61 17.63 -20.27
C TYR A 469 8.44 17.13 -21.47
N LEU A 470 8.61 15.81 -21.62
CA LEU A 470 9.42 15.22 -22.69
C LEU A 470 8.83 15.52 -24.07
N GLU A 471 7.51 15.45 -24.19
CA GLU A 471 6.78 15.74 -25.42
C GLU A 471 6.86 17.22 -25.78
N LYS A 472 6.49 18.13 -24.86
CA LYS A 472 6.46 19.59 -25.14
C LYS A 472 7.83 20.20 -25.34
N THR A 473 8.88 19.60 -24.81
CA THR A 473 10.27 20.07 -25.00
C THR A 473 11.00 19.32 -26.11
N GLU A 474 10.37 18.31 -26.74
CA GLU A 474 10.98 17.44 -27.76
C GLU A 474 12.27 16.75 -27.29
N LYS A 475 12.37 16.45 -25.99
CA LYS A 475 13.59 15.92 -25.34
C LYS A 475 13.61 14.41 -25.14
N TRP A 476 12.85 13.66 -25.94
CA TRP A 476 12.84 12.19 -25.90
C TRP A 476 14.24 11.55 -26.06
N GLY A 477 15.17 12.25 -26.74
CA GLY A 477 16.56 11.80 -26.91
C GLY A 477 17.35 11.60 -25.61
N ILE A 478 16.92 12.16 -24.47
CA ILE A 478 17.55 11.95 -23.15
C ILE A 478 17.54 10.47 -22.74
N LEU A 479 16.55 9.70 -23.20
CA LEU A 479 16.39 8.28 -22.88
C LEU A 479 17.20 7.37 -23.82
N GLY A 480 17.97 7.94 -24.76
CA GLY A 480 18.80 7.20 -25.71
C GLY A 480 18.00 6.26 -26.61
N LYS A 481 18.53 5.06 -26.84
CA LYS A 481 17.93 4.05 -27.75
C LYS A 481 16.59 3.49 -27.27
N GLU A 482 16.27 3.67 -25.98
CA GLU A 482 15.05 3.16 -25.38
C GLU A 482 13.89 4.15 -25.43
N ALA A 483 14.10 5.37 -25.94
CA ALA A 483 13.10 6.44 -25.95
C ALA A 483 11.73 6.02 -26.50
N ALA A 484 11.69 5.35 -27.65
CA ALA A 484 10.44 4.90 -28.27
C ALA A 484 9.73 3.79 -27.45
N ALA A 485 10.49 2.91 -26.81
CA ALA A 485 9.94 1.87 -25.94
C ALA A 485 9.38 2.49 -24.64
N SER A 486 10.12 3.42 -24.05
CA SER A 486 9.72 4.17 -22.86
C SER A 486 8.49 5.04 -23.11
N GLU A 487 8.40 5.73 -24.26
CA GLU A 487 7.21 6.50 -24.65
C GLU A 487 5.96 5.61 -24.67
N LYS A 488 6.05 4.45 -25.33
CA LYS A 488 4.93 3.50 -25.41
C LYS A 488 4.55 2.93 -24.04
N GLU A 489 5.54 2.62 -23.19
CA GLU A 489 5.30 2.13 -21.84
C GLU A 489 4.65 3.20 -20.95
N LEU A 490 5.10 4.46 -21.02
CA LEU A 490 4.49 5.57 -20.30
C LEU A 490 3.03 5.79 -20.73
N LYS A 491 2.73 5.75 -22.03
CA LYS A 491 1.35 5.80 -22.55
C LYS A 491 0.49 4.66 -22.01
N ARG A 492 1.01 3.43 -22.04
CA ARG A 492 0.30 2.24 -21.52
C ARG A 492 0.03 2.37 -20.02
N LYS A 493 0.99 2.89 -19.25
CA LYS A 493 0.85 3.14 -17.81
C LYS A 493 -0.19 4.21 -17.52
N MET A 494 -0.19 5.30 -18.29
CA MET A 494 -1.22 6.33 -18.17
C MET A 494 -2.63 5.77 -18.48
N GLN A 495 -2.78 4.94 -19.52
CA GLN A 495 -4.05 4.26 -19.82
C GLN A 495 -4.51 3.33 -18.69
N ALA A 496 -3.58 2.58 -18.08
CA ALA A 496 -3.86 1.73 -16.94
C ALA A 496 -4.31 2.56 -15.71
N GLY A 497 -3.66 3.69 -15.44
CA GLY A 497 -4.04 4.60 -14.36
C GLY A 497 -5.42 5.22 -14.57
N ILE A 498 -5.75 5.66 -15.79
CA ILE A 498 -7.09 6.14 -16.14
C ILE A 498 -8.14 5.04 -15.89
N THR A 499 -7.84 3.80 -16.29
CA THR A 499 -8.73 2.65 -16.04
C THR A 499 -8.92 2.41 -14.53
N SER A 500 -7.87 2.60 -13.73
CA SER A 500 -7.93 2.53 -12.26
C SER A 500 -8.85 3.61 -11.68
N ILE A 501 -8.69 4.88 -12.09
CA ILE A 501 -9.52 6.00 -11.62
C ILE A 501 -10.99 5.83 -12.00
N MET A 502 -11.28 5.26 -13.18
CA MET A 502 -12.65 4.96 -13.59
C MET A 502 -13.36 3.96 -12.67
N SER A 503 -12.64 3.19 -11.85
CA SER A 503 -13.24 2.30 -10.84
C SER A 503 -13.91 3.05 -9.67
N PHE A 504 -13.57 4.32 -9.46
CA PHE A 504 -14.18 5.21 -8.45
C PHE A 504 -15.42 5.95 -8.98
N LYS A 505 -15.78 5.74 -10.25
CA LYS A 505 -17.00 6.30 -10.82
C LYS A 505 -18.23 5.59 -10.25
N LEU A 506 -19.21 6.36 -9.79
CA LEU A 506 -20.47 5.81 -9.29
C LEU A 506 -21.28 5.18 -10.43
N LYS A 507 -22.04 4.13 -10.11
CA LYS A 507 -22.86 3.40 -11.10
C LYS A 507 -24.11 4.16 -11.53
N HIS A 508 -24.64 5.02 -10.65
CA HIS A 508 -25.93 5.68 -10.84
C HIS A 508 -25.80 7.17 -11.17
N GLU A 509 -24.61 7.75 -11.03
CA GLU A 509 -24.34 9.17 -11.27
C GLU A 509 -23.02 9.31 -12.04
N PRO A 510 -22.90 10.28 -12.95
CA PRO A 510 -21.65 10.56 -13.65
C PRO A 510 -20.71 11.36 -12.74
N ALA A 511 -20.42 10.84 -11.55
CA ALA A 511 -19.59 11.48 -10.54
C ALA A 511 -18.68 10.44 -9.87
N PHE A 512 -17.69 10.92 -9.12
CA PHE A 512 -16.69 10.07 -8.49
C PHE A 512 -16.76 10.14 -6.97
N SER A 513 -16.50 9.02 -6.32
CA SER A 513 -16.37 8.93 -4.86
C SER A 513 -14.91 8.90 -4.43
N MET A 514 -14.64 9.19 -3.15
CA MET A 514 -13.30 9.04 -2.57
C MET A 514 -12.92 7.56 -2.51
N TRP A 515 -13.88 6.71 -2.11
CA TRP A 515 -13.68 5.27 -1.90
C TRP A 515 -14.48 4.44 -2.91
N SER A 516 -13.84 3.47 -3.56
CA SER A 516 -14.47 2.65 -4.62
C SER A 516 -15.52 1.66 -4.12
N LYS A 517 -15.45 1.25 -2.85
CA LYS A 517 -16.31 0.17 -2.28
C LYS A 517 -17.26 0.63 -1.15
N LYS A 518 -17.00 1.78 -0.51
CA LYS A 518 -17.71 2.26 0.69
C LYS A 518 -18.76 3.31 0.36
N ASP A 519 -18.40 4.29 -0.47
CA ASP A 519 -19.21 5.48 -0.65
C ASP A 519 -20.38 5.25 -1.60
N LYS A 520 -21.57 5.59 -1.11
CA LYS A 520 -22.77 5.76 -1.95
C LYS A 520 -22.91 7.21 -2.44
N SER A 521 -22.12 8.13 -1.91
CA SER A 521 -22.16 9.56 -2.21
C SER A 521 -20.96 10.00 -3.04
N ALA A 522 -21.21 10.87 -4.01
CA ALA A 522 -20.16 11.51 -4.79
C ALA A 522 -19.45 12.59 -3.97
N SER A 523 -18.16 12.80 -4.23
CA SER A 523 -17.41 13.95 -3.70
C SER A 523 -17.22 15.00 -4.79
N THR A 524 -17.57 16.24 -4.47
CA THR A 524 -17.38 17.41 -5.34
C THR A 524 -15.88 17.63 -5.59
N TRP A 525 -15.07 17.62 -4.53
CA TRP A 525 -13.63 17.83 -4.63
C TRP A 525 -12.92 16.75 -5.45
N VAL A 526 -13.17 15.46 -5.16
CA VAL A 526 -12.56 14.34 -5.92
C VAL A 526 -12.99 14.39 -7.38
N THR A 527 -14.27 14.64 -7.63
CA THR A 527 -14.79 14.75 -9.00
C THR A 527 -14.11 15.87 -9.77
N ALA A 528 -13.92 17.05 -9.15
CA ALA A 528 -13.21 18.17 -9.77
C ALA A 528 -11.73 17.86 -10.04
N LEU A 529 -11.04 17.17 -9.11
CA LEU A 529 -9.66 16.75 -9.30
C LEU A 529 -9.53 15.76 -10.47
N ILE A 530 -10.42 14.77 -10.56
CA ILE A 530 -10.44 13.80 -11.66
C ILE A 530 -10.74 14.50 -12.99
N VAL A 531 -11.70 15.43 -13.03
CA VAL A 531 -11.99 16.24 -14.22
C VAL A 531 -10.76 17.00 -14.68
N LYS A 532 -10.06 17.67 -13.76
CA LYS A 532 -8.79 18.38 -14.06
C LYS A 532 -7.79 17.42 -14.71
N THR A 533 -7.55 16.26 -14.10
CA THR A 533 -6.55 15.28 -14.55
C THR A 533 -6.92 14.64 -15.89
N LEU A 534 -8.17 14.24 -16.07
CA LEU A 534 -8.66 13.67 -17.34
C LEU A 534 -8.58 14.69 -18.47
N ALA A 535 -8.89 15.97 -18.20
CA ALA A 535 -8.74 17.03 -19.18
C ALA A 535 -7.28 17.23 -19.62
N ASP A 536 -6.36 17.24 -18.67
CA ASP A 536 -4.92 17.35 -18.94
C ASP A 536 -4.40 16.14 -19.75
N MET A 537 -4.88 14.93 -19.48
CA MET A 537 -4.45 13.71 -20.19
C MET A 537 -5.09 13.50 -21.57
N HIS A 538 -6.21 14.16 -21.87
CA HIS A 538 -6.91 14.02 -23.14
C HIS A 538 -6.03 14.39 -24.34
N GLU A 539 -5.02 15.24 -24.14
CA GLU A 539 -4.05 15.62 -25.17
C GLU A 539 -3.24 14.41 -25.70
N TYR A 540 -2.97 13.42 -24.85
CA TYR A 540 -2.11 12.27 -25.19
C TYR A 540 -2.86 10.93 -25.25
N ILE A 541 -4.02 10.83 -24.59
CA ILE A 541 -4.83 9.62 -24.54
C ILE A 541 -6.25 9.96 -24.97
N SER A 542 -6.74 9.23 -25.97
CA SER A 542 -8.13 9.35 -26.41
C SER A 542 -9.08 8.91 -25.27
N LEU A 543 -9.79 9.89 -24.71
CA LEU A 543 -10.86 9.71 -23.73
C LEU A 543 -12.22 9.95 -24.38
N GLU A 544 -13.24 9.24 -23.93
CA GLU A 544 -14.62 9.50 -24.33
C GLU A 544 -15.07 10.87 -23.79
N SER A 545 -15.20 11.88 -24.67
CA SER A 545 -15.58 13.25 -24.30
C SER A 545 -16.94 13.35 -23.58
N GLU A 546 -17.82 12.35 -23.79
CA GLU A 546 -19.09 12.23 -23.10
C GLU A 546 -18.92 12.05 -21.58
N VAL A 547 -17.87 11.35 -21.13
CA VAL A 547 -17.61 11.14 -19.70
C VAL A 547 -17.29 12.47 -19.01
N LEU A 548 -16.41 13.28 -19.59
CA LEU A 548 -16.07 14.61 -19.07
C LEU A 548 -17.28 15.55 -19.06
N THR A 549 -18.03 15.59 -20.16
CA THR A 549 -19.20 16.46 -20.31
C THR A 549 -20.29 16.13 -19.28
N ASN A 550 -20.62 14.85 -19.12
CA ASN A 550 -21.61 14.41 -18.14
C ASN A 550 -21.16 14.69 -16.70
N THR A 551 -19.87 14.55 -16.41
CA THR A 551 -19.30 14.80 -15.08
C THR A 551 -19.32 16.28 -14.71
N ILE A 552 -18.96 17.17 -15.65
CA ILE A 552 -19.00 18.62 -15.40
C ILE A 552 -20.45 19.10 -15.30
N ASN A 553 -21.35 18.59 -16.12
CA ASN A 553 -22.78 18.89 -15.99
C ASN A 553 -23.31 18.49 -14.60
N TRP A 554 -22.82 17.39 -14.02
CA TRP A 554 -23.17 17.00 -12.66
C TRP A 554 -22.61 17.99 -11.62
N LEU A 555 -21.35 18.42 -11.74
CA LEU A 555 -20.76 19.43 -10.86
C LEU A 555 -21.57 20.73 -10.88
N ILE A 556 -21.91 21.24 -12.06
CA ILE A 556 -22.67 22.49 -12.21
C ILE A 556 -24.08 22.35 -11.67
N LYS A 557 -24.80 21.28 -12.02
CA LYS A 557 -26.22 21.13 -11.65
C LYS A 557 -26.45 20.75 -10.19
N ASN A 558 -25.56 19.95 -9.59
CA ASN A 558 -25.80 19.39 -8.26
C ASN A 558 -24.98 20.08 -7.18
N CYS A 559 -23.82 20.67 -7.52
CA CYS A 559 -22.87 21.18 -6.52
C CYS A 559 -22.74 22.71 -6.54
N GLN A 560 -23.12 23.41 -7.61
CA GLN A 560 -23.10 24.87 -7.67
C GLN A 560 -24.38 25.44 -7.04
N ASN A 561 -24.21 26.36 -6.09
CA ASN A 561 -25.29 27.09 -5.43
C ASN A 561 -25.70 28.32 -6.25
N ASP A 562 -26.85 28.93 -5.90
CA ASP A 562 -27.38 30.10 -6.59
C ASP A 562 -26.46 31.33 -6.53
N ASP A 563 -25.67 31.45 -5.46
CA ASP A 563 -24.67 32.51 -5.28
C ASP A 563 -23.38 32.29 -6.09
N GLY A 564 -23.28 31.17 -6.81
CA GLY A 564 -22.13 30.79 -7.62
C GLY A 564 -21.09 29.93 -6.90
N SER A 565 -21.20 29.74 -5.59
CA SER A 565 -20.29 28.90 -4.80
C SER A 565 -20.50 27.41 -5.06
N PHE A 566 -19.47 26.59 -4.79
CA PHE A 566 -19.60 25.13 -4.83
C PHE A 566 -19.63 24.53 -3.42
N SER A 567 -20.50 23.54 -3.20
CA SER A 567 -20.65 22.79 -1.95
C SER A 567 -20.15 21.34 -2.05
N GLU A 568 -19.58 20.82 -0.98
CA GLU A 568 -19.17 19.41 -0.88
C GLU A 568 -20.39 18.53 -0.57
N LYS A 569 -20.53 17.43 -1.31
CA LYS A 569 -21.65 16.48 -1.18
C LYS A 569 -21.30 15.28 -0.31
N SER A 570 -20.01 14.95 -0.20
CA SER A 570 -19.56 13.84 0.65
C SER A 570 -19.49 14.25 2.12
N GLN A 571 -19.69 13.26 3.00
CA GLN A 571 -19.36 13.38 4.43
C GLN A 571 -17.85 13.33 4.68
N THR A 572 -17.10 12.67 3.78
CA THR A 572 -15.64 12.69 3.79
C THR A 572 -15.21 14.11 3.46
N ASN A 573 -14.57 14.79 4.41
CA ASN A 573 -14.16 16.18 4.24
C ASN A 573 -12.67 16.25 3.90
N PRO A 574 -12.28 16.25 2.61
CA PRO A 574 -10.88 16.45 2.22
C PRO A 574 -10.37 17.86 2.58
N LEU A 575 -11.26 18.81 2.91
CA LEU A 575 -10.94 20.22 3.16
C LEU A 575 -10.30 20.54 4.52
N LYS A 576 -9.87 19.55 5.31
CA LYS A 576 -9.02 19.87 6.48
C LYS A 576 -7.65 20.45 6.09
N LEU A 577 -7.32 20.48 4.79
CA LEU A 577 -6.18 21.19 4.18
C LEU A 577 -6.07 22.69 4.54
N MET A 578 -7.13 23.31 5.08
CA MET A 578 -7.04 24.69 5.55
C MET A 578 -6.51 24.89 6.97
N GLY A 579 -6.40 23.83 7.78
CA GLY A 579 -6.23 23.99 9.23
C GLY A 579 -7.46 24.62 9.89
N ALA A 580 -7.57 24.54 11.21
CA ALA A 580 -8.64 25.25 11.91
C ALA A 580 -8.34 26.76 11.91
N GLY A 581 -9.40 27.55 11.77
CA GLY A 581 -9.35 29.01 11.67
C GLY A 581 -9.92 29.56 10.36
N ALA A 582 -10.11 28.71 9.35
CA ALA A 582 -10.80 29.11 8.13
C ALA A 582 -12.31 29.29 8.39
N ASP A 583 -12.78 30.53 8.22
CA ASP A 583 -14.20 30.87 8.11
C ASP A 583 -14.89 29.89 7.14
N VAL A 584 -16.15 29.52 7.39
CA VAL A 584 -16.96 28.73 6.44
C VAL A 584 -16.85 29.31 5.02
N THR A 585 -16.75 30.64 4.96
CA THR A 585 -16.48 31.41 3.74
C THR A 585 -15.17 31.00 3.06
N GLU A 586 -14.07 30.84 3.79
CA GLU A 586 -12.77 30.45 3.23
C GLU A 586 -12.79 29.02 2.67
N LYS A 587 -13.35 28.06 3.42
CA LYS A 587 -13.53 26.66 2.96
C LYS A 587 -14.31 26.63 1.65
N THR A 588 -15.38 27.43 1.56
CA THR A 588 -16.22 27.55 0.37
C THR A 588 -15.48 28.20 -0.80
N VAL A 589 -14.72 29.27 -0.55
CA VAL A 589 -13.91 29.95 -1.58
C VAL A 589 -12.87 29.00 -2.18
N PHE A 590 -12.21 28.18 -1.37
CA PHE A 590 -11.24 27.21 -1.88
C PHE A 590 -11.89 26.13 -2.73
N LEU A 591 -12.98 25.51 -2.26
CA LEU A 591 -13.66 24.49 -3.04
C LEU A 591 -14.13 25.07 -4.38
N THR A 592 -14.72 26.27 -4.35
CA THR A 592 -15.15 27.01 -5.53
C THR A 592 -13.98 27.29 -6.48
N SER A 593 -12.84 27.77 -5.95
CA SER A 593 -11.63 28.03 -6.73
C SER A 593 -11.07 26.76 -7.37
N PHE A 594 -11.06 25.66 -6.62
CA PHE A 594 -10.55 24.37 -7.08
C PHE A 594 -11.42 23.76 -8.18
N VAL A 595 -12.74 23.78 -8.01
CA VAL A 595 -13.70 23.32 -9.03
C VAL A 595 -13.58 24.19 -10.29
N MET A 596 -13.44 25.50 -10.13
CA MET A 596 -13.26 26.43 -11.26
C MET A 596 -11.99 26.11 -12.07
N ILE A 597 -10.88 25.77 -11.41
CA ILE A 597 -9.63 25.32 -12.08
C ILE A 597 -9.90 24.04 -12.89
N GLY A 598 -10.60 23.06 -12.32
CA GLY A 598 -10.93 21.80 -13.00
C GLY A 598 -11.80 22.01 -14.25
N ILE A 599 -12.86 22.82 -14.14
CA ILE A 599 -13.75 23.14 -15.27
C ILE A 599 -12.98 23.91 -16.35
N LYS A 600 -12.16 24.90 -15.97
CA LYS A 600 -11.36 25.68 -16.94
C LYS A 600 -10.38 24.81 -17.72
N ASN A 601 -9.72 23.84 -17.06
CA ASN A 601 -8.84 22.90 -17.77
C ASN A 601 -9.61 22.04 -18.77
N ALA A 602 -10.82 21.59 -18.42
CA ALA A 602 -11.66 20.78 -19.30
C ALA A 602 -12.19 21.52 -20.54
N MET A 603 -12.27 22.86 -20.52
CA MET A 603 -12.65 23.66 -21.70
C MET A 603 -11.64 23.55 -22.86
N LYS A 604 -10.43 23.01 -22.62
CA LYS A 604 -9.44 22.73 -23.69
C LYS A 604 -9.83 21.52 -24.55
N VAL A 605 -10.73 20.66 -24.06
CA VAL A 605 -11.14 19.43 -24.76
C VAL A 605 -12.16 19.76 -25.87
N PRO A 606 -11.96 19.30 -27.11
CA PRO A 606 -12.91 19.52 -28.21
C PRO A 606 -14.29 18.90 -27.95
N ASN A 607 -15.36 19.49 -28.51
CA ASN A 607 -16.75 19.01 -28.47
C ASN A 607 -17.45 19.05 -27.10
N VAL A 608 -16.98 19.93 -26.21
CA VAL A 608 -17.58 20.17 -24.89
C VAL A 608 -18.51 21.39 -24.94
N ASN A 609 -19.59 21.41 -24.15
CA ASN A 609 -20.53 22.54 -24.12
C ASN A 609 -19.92 23.79 -23.44
N LEU A 610 -19.20 24.59 -24.23
CA LEU A 610 -18.42 25.74 -23.77
C LEU A 610 -19.27 26.85 -23.13
N GLU A 611 -20.51 27.04 -23.58
CA GLU A 611 -21.36 28.14 -23.13
C GLU A 611 -21.86 27.93 -21.69
N VAL A 612 -22.40 26.74 -21.39
CA VAL A 612 -22.85 26.38 -20.04
C VAL A 612 -21.69 26.44 -19.04
N PHE A 613 -20.50 26.05 -19.48
CA PHE A 613 -19.32 25.99 -18.60
C PHE A 613 -18.78 27.38 -18.32
N LYS A 614 -18.79 28.27 -19.32
CA LYS A 614 -18.42 29.67 -19.16
C LYS A 614 -19.34 30.38 -18.15
N ILE A 615 -20.66 30.19 -18.26
CA ILE A 615 -21.63 30.77 -17.31
C ILE A 615 -21.35 30.30 -15.88
N ALA A 616 -21.06 29.01 -15.69
CA ALA A 616 -20.74 28.47 -14.37
C ALA A 616 -19.45 29.08 -13.78
N ILE A 617 -18.40 29.23 -14.60
CA ILE A 617 -17.14 29.88 -14.21
C ILE A 617 -17.37 31.35 -13.86
N ASP A 618 -18.14 32.09 -14.65
CA ASP A 618 -18.39 33.52 -14.41
C ASP A 618 -19.11 33.74 -13.08
N ARG A 619 -20.09 32.89 -12.75
CA ARG A 619 -20.78 32.91 -11.43
C ARG A 619 -19.82 32.58 -10.28
N ALA A 620 -18.97 31.56 -10.44
CA ALA A 620 -17.97 31.20 -9.44
C ALA A 620 -16.94 32.32 -9.23
N ALA A 621 -16.48 32.96 -10.31
CA ALA A 621 -15.55 34.09 -10.25
C ALA A 621 -16.18 35.31 -9.56
N GLN A 622 -17.46 35.59 -9.81
CA GLN A 622 -18.22 36.63 -9.09
C GLN A 622 -18.27 36.34 -7.59
N TYR A 623 -18.61 35.11 -7.19
CA TYR A 623 -18.63 34.70 -5.77
C TYR A 623 -17.27 34.92 -5.08
N ILE A 624 -16.18 34.44 -5.71
CA ILE A 624 -14.82 34.59 -5.16
C ILE A 624 -14.46 36.08 -5.05
N THR A 625 -14.82 36.88 -6.06
CA THR A 625 -14.55 38.33 -6.08
C THR A 625 -15.26 39.04 -4.94
N SER A 626 -16.55 38.78 -4.73
CA SER A 626 -17.35 39.39 -3.67
C SER A 626 -16.88 39.03 -2.25
N ASN A 627 -16.23 37.87 -2.10
CA ASN A 627 -15.71 37.40 -0.80
C ASN A 627 -14.19 37.59 -0.63
N SER A 628 -13.48 38.09 -1.65
CA SER A 628 -12.02 38.24 -1.66
C SER A 628 -11.44 38.99 -0.46
N LYS A 629 -12.13 40.07 -0.01
CA LYS A 629 -11.73 40.89 1.15
C LYS A 629 -11.92 40.18 2.50
N LYS A 630 -12.77 39.16 2.57
CA LYS A 630 -13.06 38.39 3.80
C LYS A 630 -12.04 37.27 4.05
N ILE A 631 -11.27 36.89 3.02
CA ILE A 631 -10.26 35.82 3.10
C ILE A 631 -9.06 36.33 3.90
N LYS A 632 -8.80 35.74 5.06
CA LYS A 632 -7.64 35.98 5.92
C LYS A 632 -6.50 35.02 5.62
N SER A 633 -6.78 33.75 5.36
CA SER A 633 -5.73 32.75 5.11
C SER A 633 -4.96 33.02 3.81
N LEU A 634 -3.62 32.97 3.89
CA LEU A 634 -2.74 33.11 2.72
C LEU A 634 -2.98 32.01 1.68
N TYR A 635 -3.27 30.79 2.15
CA TYR A 635 -3.50 29.63 1.30
C TYR A 635 -4.76 29.78 0.44
N ALA A 636 -5.89 30.09 1.07
CA ALA A 636 -7.16 30.32 0.38
C ALA A 636 -7.06 31.51 -0.61
N ARG A 637 -6.29 32.55 -0.24
CA ARG A 637 -6.05 33.71 -1.11
C ARG A 637 -5.19 33.35 -2.32
N ALA A 638 -4.16 32.53 -2.15
CA ALA A 638 -3.27 32.10 -3.24
C ALA A 638 -4.01 31.29 -4.32
N ILE A 639 -4.79 30.29 -3.91
CA ILE A 639 -5.59 29.49 -4.87
C ILE A 639 -6.69 30.33 -5.53
N ALA A 640 -7.36 31.21 -4.79
CA ALA A 640 -8.40 32.09 -5.33
C ALA A 640 -7.81 33.05 -6.38
N SER A 641 -6.63 33.62 -6.11
CA SER A 641 -5.91 34.47 -7.06
C SER A 641 -5.55 33.71 -8.33
N TYR A 642 -5.02 32.48 -8.19
CA TYR A 642 -4.70 31.64 -9.34
C TYR A 642 -5.93 31.31 -10.19
N ALA A 643 -7.03 30.92 -9.53
CA ALA A 643 -8.27 30.56 -10.20
C ALA A 643 -8.90 31.76 -10.93
N LEU A 644 -8.93 32.94 -10.30
CA LEU A 644 -9.41 34.18 -10.95
C LEU A 644 -8.55 34.56 -12.16
N THR A 645 -7.22 34.48 -12.07
CA THR A 645 -6.32 34.74 -13.20
C THR A 645 -6.55 33.76 -14.35
N LEU A 646 -6.87 32.49 -14.06
CA LEU A 646 -7.21 31.50 -15.10
C LEU A 646 -8.56 31.76 -15.76
N ALA A 647 -9.54 32.28 -15.00
CA ALA A 647 -10.84 32.67 -15.54
C ALA A 647 -10.67 33.85 -16.51
N ASP A 648 -10.09 34.96 -16.01
CA ASP A 648 -9.74 36.15 -16.78
C ASP A 648 -8.50 36.84 -16.19
N ILE A 649 -7.42 36.83 -16.97
CA ILE A 649 -6.13 37.43 -16.62
C ILE A 649 -6.20 38.96 -16.45
N HIS A 650 -7.13 39.61 -17.15
CA HIS A 650 -7.30 41.07 -17.14
C HIS A 650 -8.32 41.57 -16.10
N SER A 651 -8.96 40.66 -15.37
CA SER A 651 -9.91 41.04 -14.32
C SER A 651 -9.22 41.87 -13.23
N MET A 652 -9.78 43.05 -12.91
CA MET A 652 -9.19 43.95 -11.90
C MET A 652 -9.07 43.26 -10.54
N SER A 653 -10.04 42.42 -10.18
CA SER A 653 -10.05 41.66 -8.93
C SER A 653 -8.93 40.63 -8.86
N ALA A 654 -8.58 39.95 -9.96
CA ALA A 654 -7.44 39.04 -9.97
C ALA A 654 -6.11 39.78 -9.75
N VAL A 655 -5.97 40.97 -10.34
CA VAL A 655 -4.79 41.84 -10.18
C VAL A 655 -4.68 42.34 -8.73
N GLU A 656 -5.77 42.82 -8.15
CA GLU A 656 -5.80 43.33 -6.77
C GLU A 656 -5.38 42.25 -5.76
N VAL A 657 -5.99 41.05 -5.85
CA VAL A 657 -5.67 39.93 -4.96
C VAL A 657 -4.21 39.48 -5.14
N TYR A 658 -3.70 39.47 -6.37
CA TYR A 658 -2.31 39.10 -6.67
C TYR A 658 -1.31 40.11 -6.08
N GLU A 659 -1.57 41.42 -6.20
CA GLU A 659 -0.69 42.45 -5.63
C GLU A 659 -0.69 42.44 -4.10
N ILE A 660 -1.83 42.11 -3.47
CA ILE A 660 -1.88 41.87 -2.02
C ILE A 660 -0.97 40.69 -1.64
N LEU A 661 -1.03 39.58 -2.37
CA LEU A 661 -0.16 38.42 -2.12
C LEU A 661 1.33 38.77 -2.26
N LYS A 662 1.71 39.56 -3.28
CA LYS A 662 3.10 40.00 -3.47
C LYS A 662 3.64 40.81 -2.29
N LYS A 663 2.80 41.62 -1.65
CA LYS A 663 3.16 42.40 -0.45
C LYS A 663 3.36 41.53 0.79
N GLN A 664 2.83 40.31 0.81
CA GLN A 664 2.93 39.37 1.92
C GLN A 664 4.02 38.30 1.72
N ALA A 665 4.88 38.48 0.70
CA ALA A 665 5.97 37.56 0.43
C ALA A 665 7.06 37.64 1.51
N GLN A 666 7.55 36.49 1.97
CA GLN A 666 8.78 36.39 2.73
C GLN A 666 9.95 36.36 1.75
N VAL A 667 10.97 37.18 2.01
CA VAL A 667 12.11 37.35 1.10
C VAL A 667 13.40 37.26 1.90
N ASP A 668 14.33 36.47 1.39
CA ASP A 668 15.71 36.43 1.88
C ASP A 668 16.67 36.86 0.76
N GLY A 669 17.74 37.57 1.15
CA GLY A 669 18.71 38.21 0.27
C GLY A 669 18.28 39.58 -0.31
N ASN A 670 19.28 40.42 -0.62
CA ASN A 670 19.09 41.71 -1.31
C ASN A 670 20.10 41.84 -2.47
N PRO A 671 19.70 41.69 -3.75
CA PRO A 671 18.34 41.43 -4.24
C PRO A 671 17.81 40.04 -3.84
N ALA A 672 16.49 39.87 -3.88
CA ALA A 672 15.79 38.66 -3.43
C ALA A 672 16.38 37.38 -4.06
N THR A 673 17.00 36.54 -3.24
CA THR A 673 17.55 35.24 -3.67
C THR A 673 16.55 34.12 -3.43
N VAL A 674 15.76 34.20 -2.36
CA VAL A 674 14.75 33.22 -1.97
C VAL A 674 13.43 33.95 -1.69
N ARG A 675 12.31 33.39 -2.15
CA ARG A 675 10.97 33.94 -1.91
C ARG A 675 9.95 32.83 -1.65
N PHE A 676 9.15 32.97 -0.60
CA PHE A 676 8.09 32.01 -0.25
C PHE A 676 6.96 32.68 0.55
N TRP A 677 5.87 31.95 0.77
CA TRP A 677 4.71 32.41 1.55
C TRP A 677 4.44 31.46 2.70
N GLN A 678 4.47 32.00 3.92
CA GLN A 678 4.20 31.26 5.15
C GLN A 678 3.20 32.03 6.02
N GLU A 679 2.25 31.31 6.60
CA GLU A 679 1.32 31.85 7.59
C GLU A 679 2.09 32.11 8.90
N SER A 680 2.07 33.36 9.37
CA SER A 680 2.88 33.80 10.52
C SER A 680 2.47 33.07 11.80
N LYS A 681 3.36 32.25 12.37
CA LYS A 681 3.22 31.73 13.74
C LYS A 681 3.97 32.67 14.70
N LEU A 682 3.34 33.08 15.81
CA LEU A 682 4.07 33.75 16.89
C LEU A 682 5.14 32.78 17.45
N GLY A 683 6.40 33.20 17.51
CA GLY A 683 7.41 32.60 18.39
C GLY A 683 8.38 31.56 17.82
N LYS A 684 8.50 31.35 16.49
CA LYS A 684 9.60 30.55 15.89
C LYS A 684 10.40 31.36 14.88
N ASP A 685 11.68 31.05 14.77
CA ASP A 685 12.70 31.78 14.01
C ASP A 685 12.37 31.82 12.51
N SER A 686 11.96 33.00 12.01
CA SER A 686 11.35 33.23 10.68
C SER A 686 12.25 32.95 9.46
N LEU A 687 13.49 32.49 9.69
CA LEU A 687 14.58 32.46 8.71
C LEU A 687 15.11 31.05 8.40
N LYS A 688 14.50 29.98 8.92
CA LYS A 688 14.87 28.59 8.59
C LYS A 688 13.84 27.94 7.66
N PRO A 689 14.20 27.65 6.39
CA PRO A 689 13.35 26.92 5.43
C PRO A 689 12.95 25.50 5.88
N SER A 690 13.74 24.89 6.77
CA SER A 690 13.57 23.50 7.23
C SER A 690 12.33 23.24 8.09
N ASP A 691 11.63 24.28 8.53
CA ASP A 691 10.36 24.18 9.28
C ASP A 691 9.12 24.44 8.37
N ALA A 692 9.29 24.43 7.04
CA ALA A 692 8.21 24.67 6.09
C ALA A 692 7.19 23.51 6.10
N THR A 693 5.93 23.83 6.40
CA THR A 693 4.83 22.86 6.32
C THR A 693 4.39 22.61 4.87
N ALA A 694 3.76 21.46 4.58
CA ALA A 694 3.15 21.18 3.27
C ALA A 694 2.27 22.36 2.76
N LYS A 695 1.50 23.00 3.65
CA LYS A 695 0.65 24.17 3.35
C LYS A 695 1.46 25.39 2.84
N THR A 696 2.66 25.61 3.39
CA THR A 696 3.60 26.66 2.96
C THR A 696 4.05 26.41 1.52
N VAL A 697 4.38 25.15 1.21
CA VAL A 697 4.78 24.74 -0.14
C VAL A 697 3.64 24.93 -1.13
N GLU A 698 2.44 24.41 -0.85
CA GLU A 698 1.27 24.56 -1.74
C GLU A 698 0.93 26.03 -2.00
N THR A 699 0.90 26.86 -0.94
CA THR A 699 0.65 28.30 -1.06
C THR A 699 1.65 28.95 -2.02
N THR A 700 2.93 28.67 -1.82
CA THR A 700 4.03 29.21 -2.64
C THR A 700 3.93 28.73 -4.08
N VAL A 701 3.54 27.47 -4.30
CA VAL A 701 3.35 26.90 -5.64
C VAL A 701 2.16 27.52 -6.38
N TYR A 702 1.03 27.76 -5.73
CA TYR A 702 -0.10 28.47 -6.36
C TYR A 702 0.30 29.89 -6.79
N VAL A 703 1.09 30.59 -5.99
CA VAL A 703 1.63 31.91 -6.38
C VAL A 703 2.59 31.77 -7.56
N LEU A 704 3.46 30.75 -7.59
CA LEU A 704 4.32 30.48 -8.75
C LEU A 704 3.48 30.21 -10.01
N LEU A 705 2.48 29.34 -9.95
CA LEU A 705 1.60 29.05 -11.08
C LEU A 705 0.91 30.32 -11.60
N ASN A 706 0.39 31.16 -10.71
CA ASN A 706 -0.21 32.46 -11.07
C ASN A 706 0.81 33.40 -11.74
N THR A 707 2.03 33.47 -11.19
CA THR A 707 3.14 34.27 -11.75
C THR A 707 3.51 33.81 -13.17
N LEU A 708 3.54 32.49 -13.40
CA LEU A 708 3.85 31.90 -14.71
C LEU A 708 2.76 32.16 -15.74
N VAL A 709 1.47 32.09 -15.35
CA VAL A 709 0.35 32.45 -16.24
C VAL A 709 0.41 33.92 -16.63
N ARG A 710 0.90 34.79 -15.74
CA ARG A 710 1.11 36.23 -16.02
C ARG A 710 2.38 36.55 -16.80
N GLY A 711 3.28 35.58 -17.01
CA GLY A 711 4.53 35.77 -17.75
C GLY A 711 5.66 36.48 -16.99
N ASP A 712 5.55 36.66 -15.67
CA ASP A 712 6.54 37.36 -14.85
C ASP A 712 7.69 36.44 -14.41
N THR A 713 8.59 36.13 -15.36
CA THR A 713 9.69 35.19 -15.13
C THR A 713 10.74 35.70 -14.14
N THR A 714 10.92 37.02 -14.01
CA THR A 714 11.89 37.60 -13.06
C THR A 714 11.40 37.44 -11.63
N TYR A 715 10.10 37.61 -11.38
CA TYR A 715 9.48 37.38 -10.07
C TYR A 715 9.44 35.88 -9.69
N ALA A 716 9.38 34.98 -10.68
CA ALA A 716 9.33 33.53 -10.47
C ALA A 716 10.67 32.92 -10.01
N LYS A 717 11.82 33.47 -10.41
CA LYS A 717 13.15 32.87 -10.14
C LYS A 717 13.45 32.62 -8.65
N PRO A 718 13.23 33.58 -7.71
CA PRO A 718 13.51 33.35 -6.29
C PRO A 718 12.54 32.35 -5.65
N ILE A 719 11.32 32.24 -6.18
CA ILE A 719 10.32 31.26 -5.74
C ILE A 719 10.76 29.86 -6.14
N LEU A 720 11.20 29.72 -7.38
CA LEU A 720 11.74 28.47 -7.90
C LEU A 720 13.04 28.07 -7.21
N ASN A 721 13.87 29.05 -6.82
CA ASN A 721 15.05 28.80 -6.01
C ASN A 721 14.68 28.12 -4.69
N TRP A 722 13.65 28.61 -4.00
CA TRP A 722 13.16 28.00 -2.77
C TRP A 722 12.62 26.57 -2.98
N LEU A 723 11.73 26.37 -3.97
CA LEU A 723 11.12 25.06 -4.25
C LEU A 723 12.11 23.98 -4.72
N THR A 724 13.28 24.37 -5.23
CA THR A 724 14.31 23.42 -5.70
C THR A 724 15.39 23.11 -4.65
N GLN A 725 15.40 23.80 -3.51
CA GLN A 725 16.35 23.56 -2.41
C GLN A 725 15.98 22.32 -1.57
N ASP A 726 14.70 22.11 -1.30
CA ASP A 726 14.19 21.05 -0.40
C ASP A 726 13.53 19.84 -1.11
N GLN A 727 13.89 19.56 -2.37
CA GLN A 727 13.28 18.43 -3.08
C GLN A 727 13.66 17.07 -2.45
N ARG A 728 12.66 16.36 -1.91
CA ARG A 728 12.81 14.93 -1.58
C ARG A 728 12.80 14.08 -2.87
N TYR A 729 13.30 12.86 -2.76
CA TYR A 729 13.66 11.93 -3.83
C TYR A 729 12.34 11.41 -4.38
N GLY A 730 12.15 11.53 -5.70
CA GLY A 730 10.85 11.28 -6.32
C GLY A 730 9.95 12.50 -6.51
N GLY A 731 10.44 13.73 -6.24
CA GLY A 731 9.64 14.95 -6.44
C GLY A 731 8.60 15.18 -5.35
N GLY A 732 8.70 14.44 -4.24
CA GLY A 732 7.91 14.65 -3.04
C GLY A 732 8.46 15.83 -2.23
N VAL A 733 7.64 16.72 -1.68
CA VAL A 733 8.12 17.79 -0.77
C VAL A 733 7.76 17.42 0.67
N HIS A 734 6.47 17.34 1.03
CA HIS A 734 6.03 16.92 2.37
C HIS A 734 4.73 16.10 2.38
N SER A 735 3.79 16.38 1.47
CA SER A 735 2.48 15.74 1.30
C SER A 735 2.37 15.13 -0.10
N THR A 736 1.19 14.66 -0.49
CA THR A 736 0.94 14.18 -1.85
C THR A 736 0.54 15.34 -2.78
N GLN A 737 -0.26 16.28 -2.29
CA GLN A 737 -0.76 17.45 -3.05
C GLN A 737 0.35 18.46 -3.38
N ASP A 738 1.14 18.86 -2.38
CA ASP A 738 2.27 19.79 -2.55
C ASP A 738 3.30 19.29 -3.57
N SER A 739 3.57 17.99 -3.55
CA SER A 739 4.48 17.30 -4.46
C SER A 739 4.01 17.41 -5.89
N ILE A 740 2.74 17.09 -6.15
CA ILE A 740 2.18 17.13 -7.49
C ILE A 740 1.95 18.54 -8.01
N LEU A 741 1.53 19.47 -7.16
CA LEU A 741 1.46 20.88 -7.51
C LEU A 741 2.86 21.42 -7.84
N THR A 742 3.87 21.05 -7.05
CA THR A 742 5.27 21.43 -7.31
C THR A 742 5.69 20.88 -8.67
N LEU A 743 5.45 19.60 -8.96
CA LEU A 743 5.75 19.01 -10.26
C LEU A 743 5.04 19.72 -11.41
N GLU A 744 3.77 20.09 -11.25
CA GLU A 744 3.02 20.88 -12.24
C GLU A 744 3.73 22.22 -12.51
N ALA A 745 4.10 22.95 -11.47
CA ALA A 745 4.72 24.27 -11.58
C ALA A 745 6.14 24.19 -12.18
N LEU A 746 6.94 23.22 -11.75
CA LEU A 746 8.28 22.97 -12.28
C LEU A 746 8.23 22.58 -13.76
N THR A 747 7.25 21.77 -14.16
CA THR A 747 7.02 21.39 -15.55
C THR A 747 6.63 22.59 -16.39
N LYS A 748 5.63 23.38 -15.95
CA LYS A 748 5.20 24.60 -16.64
C LYS A 748 6.34 25.61 -16.79
N TYR A 749 7.11 25.87 -15.74
CA TYR A 749 8.27 26.75 -15.82
C TYR A 749 9.28 26.27 -16.85
N SER A 750 9.57 24.96 -16.85
CA SER A 750 10.57 24.36 -17.74
C SER A 750 10.15 24.35 -19.21
N ILE A 751 8.84 24.35 -19.49
CA ILE A 751 8.29 24.50 -20.85
C ILE A 751 8.33 25.97 -21.30
N LEU A 752 8.02 26.91 -20.42
CA LEU A 752 7.90 28.34 -20.75
C LEU A 752 9.26 29.06 -20.85
N THR A 753 10.30 28.57 -20.18
CA THR A 753 11.59 29.27 -20.08
C THR A 753 12.69 28.51 -20.82
N SER A 754 13.28 29.14 -21.84
CA SER A 754 14.48 28.62 -22.52
C SER A 754 15.67 28.62 -21.55
N ARG A 755 16.32 27.46 -21.37
CA ARG A 755 17.49 27.34 -20.49
C ARG A 755 18.79 27.64 -21.21
N ALA A 756 19.78 28.07 -20.42
CA ALA A 756 21.18 28.05 -20.84
C ALA A 756 21.59 26.62 -21.22
N THR A 757 22.45 26.50 -22.23
CA THR A 757 22.99 25.21 -22.69
C THR A 757 23.71 24.50 -21.55
N LEU A 758 23.26 23.28 -21.24
CA LEU A 758 23.87 22.46 -20.20
C LEU A 758 25.18 21.88 -20.72
N ASN A 759 26.30 22.34 -20.16
CA ASN A 759 27.63 21.79 -20.37
C ASN A 759 28.43 21.97 -19.08
N MET A 760 28.39 20.95 -18.23
CA MET A 760 28.87 21.05 -16.87
C MET A 760 29.75 19.87 -16.49
N VAL A 761 30.94 20.20 -15.97
CA VAL A 761 31.87 19.21 -15.41
C VAL A 761 31.81 19.35 -13.89
N VAL A 762 31.27 18.32 -13.25
CA VAL A 762 31.05 18.29 -11.80
C VAL A 762 32.05 17.31 -11.18
N ASP A 763 32.85 17.83 -10.27
CA ASP A 763 33.77 17.06 -9.44
C ASP A 763 33.11 16.78 -8.09
N ILE A 764 33.02 15.50 -7.73
CA ILE A 764 32.44 15.03 -6.47
C ILE A 764 33.57 14.41 -5.66
N GLU A 765 33.82 14.94 -4.47
CA GLU A 765 34.90 14.52 -3.57
C GLU A 765 34.39 14.36 -2.14
N TYR A 766 35.03 13.46 -1.39
CA TYR A 766 34.95 13.45 0.06
C TYR A 766 35.82 14.57 0.60
N LYS A 767 35.37 15.23 1.67
CA LYS A 767 36.11 16.34 2.28
C LYS A 767 37.51 15.97 2.76
N THR A 768 37.69 14.74 3.25
CA THR A 768 38.95 14.22 3.79
C THR A 768 39.40 12.91 3.15
N LYS A 769 38.48 12.14 2.54
CA LYS A 769 38.74 10.77 2.04
C LYS A 769 38.97 10.64 0.52
N GLY A 770 39.36 11.74 -0.12
CA GLY A 770 39.72 11.82 -1.54
C GLY A 770 38.52 11.89 -2.49
N ASP A 771 38.78 11.72 -3.79
CA ASP A 771 37.77 11.89 -4.83
C ASP A 771 36.75 10.73 -4.88
N ILE A 772 35.50 11.06 -5.21
CA ILE A 772 34.43 10.06 -5.46
C ILE A 772 34.33 9.79 -6.95
N ARG A 773 34.01 10.84 -7.72
CA ARG A 773 33.76 10.73 -9.16
C ARG A 773 33.75 12.09 -9.84
N ARG A 774 34.26 12.14 -11.07
CA ARG A 774 34.06 13.26 -12.00
C ARG A 774 32.96 12.90 -12.99
N ILE A 775 31.97 13.76 -13.16
CA ILE A 775 30.86 13.56 -14.09
C ILE A 775 30.74 14.73 -15.07
N THR A 776 30.24 14.45 -16.26
CA THR A 776 29.94 15.47 -17.27
C THR A 776 28.46 15.42 -17.60
N LEU A 777 27.78 16.54 -17.39
CA LEU A 777 26.37 16.74 -17.73
C LEU A 777 26.28 17.55 -19.01
N THR A 778 25.65 16.99 -20.03
CA THR A 778 25.43 17.65 -21.31
C THR A 778 23.94 17.67 -21.66
N GLN A 779 23.55 18.42 -22.68
CA GLN A 779 22.16 18.45 -23.13
C GLN A 779 21.64 17.07 -23.56
N GLN A 780 22.51 16.19 -24.07
CA GLN A 780 22.17 14.82 -24.47
C GLN A 780 22.10 13.88 -23.27
N ASN A 781 22.99 14.07 -22.29
CA ASN A 781 23.06 13.28 -21.06
C ASN A 781 22.90 14.18 -19.83
N PRO A 782 21.70 14.75 -19.59
CA PRO A 782 21.47 15.69 -18.49
C PRO A 782 21.34 15.01 -17.13
N VAL A 783 21.13 13.69 -17.07
CA VAL A 783 20.90 12.93 -15.84
C VAL A 783 21.96 11.85 -15.72
N HIS A 784 22.74 11.88 -14.64
CA HIS A 784 23.69 10.82 -14.34
C HIS A 784 23.00 9.69 -13.55
N LYS A 785 23.52 8.46 -13.67
CA LYS A 785 23.05 7.32 -12.86
C LYS A 785 23.30 7.60 -11.36
N PRO A 786 22.43 7.15 -10.44
CA PRO A 786 22.65 7.31 -9.01
C PRO A 786 24.02 6.76 -8.57
N ILE A 787 24.68 7.46 -7.66
CA ILE A 787 26.01 7.12 -7.13
C ILE A 787 25.85 6.65 -5.68
N GLU A 788 26.30 5.44 -5.39
CA GLU A 788 26.33 4.92 -4.02
C GLU A 788 27.51 5.53 -3.26
N VAL A 789 27.24 6.09 -2.08
CA VAL A 789 28.25 6.72 -1.23
C VAL A 789 28.65 5.74 -0.12
N THR A 790 29.82 5.14 -0.27
CA THR A 790 30.28 4.06 0.60
C THR A 790 31.02 4.53 1.85
N LYS A 791 31.68 5.69 1.81
CA LYS A 791 32.47 6.20 2.95
C LYS A 791 31.67 7.19 3.80
N ASN A 792 31.85 7.11 5.11
CA ASN A 792 31.34 8.10 6.07
C ASN A 792 32.25 9.34 6.08
N ASP A 793 31.91 10.36 5.27
CA ASP A 793 32.55 11.68 5.25
C ASP A 793 31.61 12.72 4.64
N ASP A 794 31.88 14.01 4.88
CA ASP A 794 31.17 15.12 4.23
C ASP A 794 31.45 15.09 2.71
N ILE A 795 30.42 15.36 1.90
CA ILE A 795 30.52 15.33 0.44
C ILE A 795 30.60 16.76 -0.09
N ILE A 796 31.60 17.02 -0.93
CA ILE A 796 31.77 18.29 -1.62
C ILE A 796 31.54 18.07 -3.11
N ILE A 797 30.70 18.92 -3.69
CA ILE A 797 30.41 18.94 -5.11
C ILE A 797 30.82 20.30 -5.65
N LYS A 798 31.74 20.33 -6.62
CA LYS A 798 32.31 21.56 -7.18
C LYS A 798 32.28 21.56 -8.71
N THR A 799 32.21 22.75 -9.27
CA THR A 799 32.26 22.98 -10.72
C THR A 799 33.21 24.15 -11.03
N ALA A 800 33.90 24.06 -12.17
CA ALA A 800 34.79 25.12 -12.65
C ALA A 800 34.07 26.02 -13.67
N MET A 801 34.64 26.19 -14.87
CA MET A 801 34.02 26.89 -15.99
C MET A 801 33.01 25.96 -16.66
N SER A 802 31.75 26.11 -16.27
CA SER A 802 30.64 25.30 -16.77
C SER A 802 29.42 26.18 -17.01
N SER A 803 28.54 25.74 -17.90
CA SER A 803 27.29 26.42 -18.23
C SER A 803 26.07 25.57 -17.91
N GLY A 804 24.98 26.22 -17.55
CA GLY A 804 23.75 25.56 -17.14
C GLY A 804 23.63 25.45 -15.61
N VAL A 805 22.71 24.62 -15.15
CA VAL A 805 22.37 24.47 -13.73
C VAL A 805 22.28 23.00 -13.40
N SER A 806 22.93 22.58 -12.32
CA SER A 806 22.84 21.22 -11.79
C SER A 806 22.19 21.19 -10.42
N PHE A 807 21.38 20.17 -10.19
CA PHE A 807 20.81 19.81 -8.90
C PHE A 807 21.47 18.53 -8.39
N ALA A 808 21.75 18.50 -7.09
CA ALA A 808 22.27 17.33 -6.40
C ALA A 808 21.40 17.02 -5.18
N SER A 809 21.17 15.75 -4.91
CA SER A 809 20.43 15.29 -3.73
C SER A 809 21.09 14.06 -3.12
N LEU A 810 21.25 14.07 -1.81
CA LEU A 810 21.78 12.97 -1.02
C LEU A 810 20.64 12.36 -0.19
N ARG A 811 20.29 11.12 -0.52
CA ARG A 811 19.32 10.31 0.21
C ARG A 811 20.07 9.41 1.18
N THR A 812 19.72 9.43 2.46
CA THR A 812 20.34 8.58 3.49
C THR A 812 19.26 7.79 4.22
N VAL A 813 19.39 6.46 4.21
CA VAL A 813 18.49 5.54 4.92
C VAL A 813 19.26 4.87 6.04
N PHE A 814 18.69 4.86 7.24
CA PHE A 814 19.26 4.25 8.44
C PHE A 814 18.15 3.75 9.36
N TYR A 815 18.51 3.08 10.45
CA TYR A 815 17.57 2.55 11.44
C TYR A 815 17.83 3.17 12.82
N GLU A 816 16.79 3.58 13.53
CA GLU A 816 16.87 4.16 14.89
C GLU A 816 16.34 3.19 15.96
N MET A 817 16.96 3.21 17.14
CA MET A 817 16.63 2.32 18.27
C MET A 817 15.41 2.77 19.07
N THR A 818 15.13 4.08 19.13
CA THR A 818 14.12 4.67 20.01
C THR A 818 13.00 5.32 19.23
N GLU A 819 11.82 5.39 19.85
CA GLU A 819 10.71 6.20 19.36
C GLU A 819 11.10 7.68 19.41
N ASN A 820 10.76 8.43 18.36
CA ASN A 820 10.79 9.88 18.39
C ASN A 820 9.35 10.38 18.24
N ASN A 821 8.75 10.78 19.36
CA ASN A 821 7.38 11.27 19.44
C ASN A 821 7.31 12.76 19.84
N GLU A 822 8.41 13.53 19.66
CA GLU A 822 8.48 14.95 20.04
C GLU A 822 7.36 15.81 19.42
N ASN A 823 6.90 15.46 18.21
CA ASN A 823 5.80 16.15 17.50
C ASN A 823 4.63 15.20 17.18
N CYS A 824 4.20 14.40 18.17
CA CYS A 824 3.11 13.45 17.99
C CYS A 824 1.72 14.06 18.29
N TYR A 825 0.81 14.01 17.30
CA TYR A 825 -0.58 14.51 17.41
C TYR A 825 -1.62 13.43 17.71
N PHE A 826 -1.21 12.27 18.21
CA PHE A 826 -2.12 11.18 18.56
C PHE A 826 -1.77 10.58 19.92
N ASP A 827 -2.78 10.29 20.73
CA ASP A 827 -2.65 9.25 21.76
C ASP A 827 -2.79 7.88 21.11
N MET A 828 -1.99 6.91 21.52
CA MET A 828 -1.98 5.59 20.88
C MET A 828 -1.77 4.47 21.87
N SER A 829 -2.52 3.39 21.68
CA SER A 829 -2.31 2.11 22.36
C SER A 829 -2.43 0.97 21.36
N ILE A 830 -1.64 -0.08 21.56
CA ILE A 830 -1.74 -1.29 20.78
C ILE A 830 -1.39 -2.46 21.68
N ASP A 831 -2.28 -3.46 21.70
CA ASP A 831 -2.15 -4.60 22.60
C ASP A 831 -2.52 -5.89 21.85
N ILE A 832 -1.79 -6.97 22.16
CA ILE A 832 -2.11 -8.32 21.69
C ILE A 832 -2.88 -9.03 22.79
N HIS A 833 -4.14 -9.34 22.53
CA HIS A 833 -4.96 -10.14 23.42
C HIS A 833 -4.86 -11.62 23.06
N GLU A 834 -4.66 -12.46 24.08
CA GLU A 834 -4.71 -13.90 23.92
C GLU A 834 -6.15 -14.40 23.66
N GLY A 835 -6.27 -15.55 23.02
CA GLY A 835 -7.55 -16.22 22.85
C GLY A 835 -8.06 -16.74 24.19
N VAL A 836 -9.33 -16.47 24.51
CA VAL A 836 -10.04 -16.98 25.68
C VAL A 836 -10.56 -18.39 25.35
N PRO A 837 -10.02 -19.45 26.00
CA PRO A 837 -10.52 -20.81 25.81
C PRO A 837 -11.99 -20.89 26.25
N ASN A 838 -12.84 -21.58 25.49
CA ASN A 838 -14.27 -21.81 25.77
C ASN A 838 -15.20 -20.58 25.63
N SER A 839 -14.82 -19.54 24.90
CA SER A 839 -15.75 -18.47 24.52
C SER A 839 -16.66 -18.89 23.35
N ASP A 840 -17.95 -18.58 23.43
CA ASP A 840 -18.89 -18.73 22.29
C ASP A 840 -18.67 -17.68 21.19
N ASP A 841 -17.85 -16.65 21.45
CA ASP A 841 -17.51 -15.62 20.47
C ASP A 841 -16.29 -16.05 19.62
N PRO A 842 -16.43 -16.25 18.30
CA PRO A 842 -15.33 -16.57 17.40
C PRO A 842 -14.21 -15.53 17.36
N MET A 843 -14.46 -14.28 17.76
CA MET A 843 -13.44 -13.24 17.90
C MET A 843 -12.55 -13.41 19.13
N LEU A 844 -13.03 -14.11 20.16
CA LEU A 844 -12.30 -14.33 21.41
C LEU A 844 -11.57 -15.68 21.43
N LEU A 845 -11.84 -16.59 20.49
CA LEU A 845 -11.22 -17.92 20.46
C LEU A 845 -9.74 -17.94 20.01
N SER A 846 -9.26 -16.89 19.36
CA SER A 846 -7.87 -16.80 18.86
C SER A 846 -7.19 -15.51 19.32
N GLN A 847 -5.86 -15.47 19.22
CA GLN A 847 -5.11 -14.23 19.45
C GLN A 847 -5.59 -13.12 18.51
N ARG A 848 -5.63 -11.88 19.02
CA ARG A 848 -6.03 -10.70 18.26
C ARG A 848 -5.19 -9.49 18.64
N ILE A 849 -4.95 -8.63 17.65
CA ILE A 849 -4.33 -7.32 17.86
C ILE A 849 -5.46 -6.30 17.97
N VAL A 850 -5.37 -5.38 18.93
CA VAL A 850 -6.25 -4.21 19.04
C VAL A 850 -5.37 -2.97 19.01
N ALA A 851 -5.51 -2.17 17.95
CA ALA A 851 -4.80 -0.91 17.78
C ALA A 851 -5.78 0.25 17.95
N CYS A 852 -5.44 1.22 18.78
CA CYS A 852 -6.26 2.38 19.10
C CYS A 852 -5.47 3.67 18.90
N ALA A 853 -6.14 4.71 18.41
CA ALA A 853 -5.62 6.06 18.43
C ALA A 853 -6.69 7.10 18.78
N LYS A 854 -6.27 8.22 19.36
CA LYS A 854 -7.10 9.37 19.71
C LYS A 854 -6.40 10.64 19.24
N TYR A 855 -7.12 11.53 18.57
CA TYR A 855 -6.50 12.75 18.04
C TYR A 855 -6.17 13.75 19.15
N LYS A 856 -4.96 14.32 19.12
CA LYS A 856 -4.51 15.41 19.98
C LYS A 856 -4.37 16.66 19.12
N PRO A 857 -5.42 17.50 19.01
CA PRO A 857 -5.35 18.71 18.22
C PRO A 857 -4.25 19.64 18.77
N PRO A 858 -3.39 20.23 17.92
CA PRO A 858 -2.42 21.24 18.34
C PRO A 858 -3.12 22.50 18.86
N GLU A 859 -2.43 23.33 19.64
CA GLU A 859 -3.02 24.47 20.39
C GLU A 859 -3.84 25.47 19.55
N ASN A 860 -3.56 25.56 18.24
CA ASN A 860 -4.28 26.46 17.31
C ASN A 860 -5.38 25.75 16.49
N GLU A 861 -5.70 24.50 16.79
CA GLU A 861 -6.65 23.69 16.04
C GLU A 861 -7.97 23.47 16.79
N PHE A 862 -9.05 24.06 16.30
CA PHE A 862 -10.40 23.98 16.87
C PHE A 862 -11.23 22.75 16.45
N GLU A 863 -10.70 21.91 15.55
CA GLU A 863 -11.41 20.76 15.01
C GLU A 863 -11.23 19.55 15.94
N THR A 864 -12.35 18.92 16.33
CA THR A 864 -12.37 17.77 17.25
C THR A 864 -12.06 16.43 16.59
N GLU A 865 -11.87 16.37 15.27
CA GLU A 865 -11.53 15.13 14.57
C GLU A 865 -10.36 15.35 13.62
N SER A 866 -9.43 14.42 13.50
CA SER A 866 -8.32 14.47 12.53
C SER A 866 -8.79 14.42 11.06
N GLY A 867 -7.93 14.81 10.12
CA GLY A 867 -8.14 14.50 8.70
C GLY A 867 -7.93 13.01 8.41
N ILE A 868 -7.87 12.65 7.12
CA ILE A 868 -7.61 11.27 6.69
C ILE A 868 -6.35 10.76 7.38
N THR A 869 -6.51 9.71 8.17
CA THR A 869 -5.46 9.16 9.04
C THR A 869 -5.12 7.75 8.60
N VAL A 870 -3.81 7.45 8.63
CA VAL A 870 -3.27 6.14 8.30
C VAL A 870 -2.76 5.49 9.58
N MET A 871 -3.23 4.28 9.85
CA MET A 871 -2.70 3.40 10.89
C MET A 871 -1.89 2.29 10.21
N GLU A 872 -0.58 2.29 10.41
CA GLU A 872 0.35 1.29 9.86
C GLU A 872 0.80 0.36 10.98
N ILE A 873 0.39 -0.91 10.92
CA ILE A 873 0.67 -1.93 11.91
C ILE A 873 1.64 -2.93 11.29
N HIS A 874 2.89 -2.94 11.74
CA HIS A 874 3.85 -3.99 11.37
C HIS A 874 3.56 -5.20 12.23
N LEU A 875 3.29 -6.34 11.61
CA LEU A 875 3.04 -7.60 12.28
C LEU A 875 4.36 -8.23 12.74
N PRO A 876 4.37 -8.97 13.85
CA PRO A 876 5.53 -9.75 14.24
C PRO A 876 5.89 -10.80 13.18
N THR A 877 7.17 -11.16 13.11
CA THR A 877 7.66 -12.19 12.19
C THR A 877 6.82 -13.47 12.29
N GLY A 878 6.41 -13.99 11.12
CA GLY A 878 5.64 -15.23 11.03
C GLY A 878 4.18 -15.15 11.47
N VAL A 879 3.65 -13.93 11.64
CA VAL A 879 2.23 -13.67 11.94
C VAL A 879 1.54 -13.04 10.74
N THR A 880 0.34 -13.52 10.41
CA THR A 880 -0.51 -12.95 9.36
C THR A 880 -1.87 -12.51 9.91
N ALA A 881 -2.46 -11.48 9.30
CA ALA A 881 -3.76 -10.95 9.71
C ALA A 881 -4.90 -11.72 9.03
N VAL A 882 -5.97 -11.99 9.78
CA VAL A 882 -7.18 -12.65 9.26
C VAL A 882 -8.00 -11.63 8.45
N GLN A 883 -8.02 -11.80 7.13
CA GLN A 883 -8.63 -10.85 6.20
C GLN A 883 -10.14 -10.68 6.43
N GLU A 884 -10.85 -11.73 6.86
CA GLU A 884 -12.30 -11.68 7.09
C GLU A 884 -12.71 -10.67 8.17
N ASP A 885 -11.84 -10.37 9.13
CA ASP A 885 -12.14 -9.42 10.21
C ASP A 885 -11.99 -7.97 9.71
N LEU A 886 -10.96 -7.69 8.91
CA LEU A 886 -10.80 -6.40 8.24
C LEU A 886 -11.95 -6.13 7.25
N ASP A 887 -12.39 -7.15 6.51
CA ASP A 887 -13.55 -7.07 5.62
C ASP A 887 -14.87 -6.75 6.35
N ARG A 888 -14.99 -7.11 7.64
CA ARG A 888 -16.13 -6.74 8.48
C ARG A 888 -16.08 -5.26 8.85
N TYR A 889 -14.92 -4.72 9.22
CA TYR A 889 -14.79 -3.28 9.50
C TYR A 889 -14.96 -2.42 8.25
N LEU A 890 -14.63 -2.96 7.06
CA LEU A 890 -14.81 -2.25 5.79
C LEU A 890 -16.29 -2.25 5.34
N ASN A 891 -16.91 -3.44 5.28
CA ASN A 891 -18.24 -3.62 4.68
C ASN A 891 -19.39 -3.78 5.70
N GLY A 892 -19.12 -3.53 6.98
CA GLY A 892 -20.10 -3.66 8.06
C GLY A 892 -21.18 -2.58 8.03
N LEU A 893 -22.24 -2.78 8.82
CA LEU A 893 -23.28 -1.76 9.05
C LEU A 893 -22.69 -0.50 9.70
N GLU A 894 -21.73 -0.68 10.61
CA GLU A 894 -20.90 0.38 11.21
C GLU A 894 -19.47 0.24 10.64
N SER A 895 -19.29 0.73 9.41
CA SER A 895 -17.96 0.76 8.78
C SER A 895 -17.04 1.66 9.61
N ARG A 896 -15.90 1.11 10.05
CA ARG A 896 -14.87 1.83 10.81
C ARG A 896 -13.68 2.19 9.92
N ILE A 897 -13.21 1.25 9.12
CA ILE A 897 -12.11 1.50 8.19
C ILE A 897 -12.66 1.90 6.82
N SER A 898 -12.04 2.87 6.18
CA SER A 898 -12.39 3.30 4.83
C SER A 898 -11.78 2.41 3.76
N ASN A 899 -10.57 1.92 4.02
CA ASN A 899 -9.88 0.93 3.20
C ASN A 899 -8.79 0.23 4.03
N TYR A 900 -8.31 -0.92 3.57
CA TYR A 900 -7.12 -1.56 4.12
C TYR A 900 -6.28 -2.21 3.02
N GLU A 901 -4.98 -2.32 3.28
CA GLU A 901 -4.03 -3.06 2.46
C GLU A 901 -3.19 -3.97 3.37
N ILE A 902 -2.98 -5.21 2.94
CA ILE A 902 -2.04 -6.14 3.58
C ILE A 902 -0.86 -6.28 2.63
N ASN A 903 0.30 -5.75 3.01
CA ASN A 903 1.52 -5.79 2.22
C ASN A 903 2.60 -6.58 2.96
N GLY A 904 2.68 -7.88 2.69
CA GLY A 904 3.62 -8.77 3.38
C GLY A 904 3.30 -8.88 4.87
N ASP A 905 4.19 -8.34 5.71
CA ASP A 905 4.11 -8.28 7.17
C ASP A 905 3.49 -6.96 7.68
N GLN A 906 2.88 -6.15 6.82
CA GLN A 906 2.29 -4.87 7.20
C GLN A 906 0.79 -4.83 6.93
N VAL A 907 0.02 -4.33 7.89
CA VAL A 907 -1.40 -4.01 7.76
C VAL A 907 -1.55 -2.49 7.78
N ILE A 908 -1.97 -1.92 6.66
CA ILE A 908 -2.18 -0.49 6.50
C ILE A 908 -3.68 -0.22 6.48
N LEU A 909 -4.18 0.50 7.49
CA LEU A 909 -5.58 0.89 7.59
C LEU A 909 -5.71 2.38 7.25
N GLN A 910 -6.71 2.71 6.43
CA GLN A 910 -7.04 4.09 6.07
C GLN A 910 -8.39 4.46 6.69
N ILE A 911 -8.43 5.58 7.40
CA ILE A 911 -9.57 6.03 8.21
C ILE A 911 -9.88 7.48 7.81
N ASP A 912 -11.16 7.82 7.66
CA ASP A 912 -11.60 9.15 7.24
C ASP A 912 -11.26 10.24 8.26
N SER A 913 -11.55 9.98 9.54
CA SER A 913 -11.22 10.84 10.67
C SER A 913 -11.13 10.04 11.97
N ILE A 914 -10.28 10.49 12.88
CA ILE A 914 -10.15 9.99 14.25
C ILE A 914 -10.55 11.11 15.22
N PRO A 915 -11.51 10.88 16.14
CA PRO A 915 -11.96 11.89 17.10
C PRO A 915 -10.92 12.20 18.18
N SER A 916 -11.03 13.37 18.79
CA SER A 916 -10.23 13.86 19.91
C SER A 916 -10.89 13.63 21.27
N GLU A 917 -12.14 13.18 21.30
CA GLU A 917 -12.88 12.92 22.54
C GLU A 917 -12.68 11.48 23.03
N GLU A 918 -12.72 10.50 22.12
CA GLU A 918 -12.65 9.06 22.42
C GLU A 918 -11.50 8.33 21.70
N LEU A 919 -11.18 7.12 22.17
CA LEU A 919 -10.21 6.24 21.52
C LEU A 919 -10.87 5.50 20.36
N TYR A 920 -10.31 5.67 19.17
CA TYR A 920 -10.71 4.95 17.97
C TYR A 920 -9.93 3.66 17.82
N CYS A 921 -10.58 2.51 18.06
CA CYS A 921 -9.93 1.20 18.05
C CYS A 921 -10.37 0.32 16.87
N VAL A 922 -9.41 -0.38 16.27
CA VAL A 922 -9.62 -1.45 15.28
C VAL A 922 -8.90 -2.70 15.78
N GLY A 923 -9.59 -3.83 15.83
CA GLY A 923 -8.97 -5.07 16.29
C GLY A 923 -9.32 -6.28 15.45
N PHE A 924 -8.31 -7.04 15.03
CA PHE A 924 -8.47 -8.18 14.12
C PHE A 924 -7.70 -9.40 14.66
N ARG A 925 -8.19 -10.60 14.33
CA ARG A 925 -7.51 -11.84 14.68
C ARG A 925 -6.23 -12.00 13.88
N ILE A 926 -5.25 -12.64 14.50
CA ILE A 926 -3.96 -12.97 13.89
C ILE A 926 -3.76 -14.48 13.87
N GLN A 927 -3.06 -14.98 12.84
CA GLN A 927 -2.69 -16.37 12.67
C GLN A 927 -1.17 -16.51 12.73
N GLU A 928 -0.68 -17.45 13.53
CA GLU A 928 0.74 -17.82 13.56
C GLU A 928 1.01 -18.83 12.43
N GLU A 929 1.80 -18.43 11.44
CA GLU A 929 2.27 -19.33 10.38
C GLU A 929 3.56 -20.05 10.79
N PHE A 930 4.42 -19.34 11.54
CA PHE A 930 5.70 -19.85 12.00
C PHE A 930 5.84 -19.68 13.51
N GLU A 931 6.48 -20.65 14.16
CA GLU A 931 6.85 -20.53 15.55
C GLU A 931 8.16 -19.74 15.67
N THR A 932 8.11 -18.63 16.39
CA THR A 932 9.22 -17.68 16.51
C THR A 932 9.72 -17.58 17.94
N GLY A 933 11.04 -17.62 18.12
CA GLY A 933 11.74 -17.37 19.36
C GLY A 933 12.47 -16.03 19.33
N MET A 934 12.67 -15.44 20.51
CA MET A 934 13.39 -14.16 20.67
C MET A 934 12.79 -13.04 19.80
N THR A 935 11.46 -13.02 19.67
CA THR A 935 10.73 -12.07 18.84
C THR A 935 11.01 -10.63 19.26
N ARG A 936 11.28 -9.79 18.28
CA ARG A 936 11.57 -8.37 18.46
C ARG A 936 10.28 -7.56 18.55
N ALA A 937 10.42 -6.33 19.03
CA ALA A 937 9.31 -5.40 19.06
C ALA A 937 8.82 -5.11 17.64
N SER A 938 7.51 -5.15 17.44
CA SER A 938 6.89 -4.68 16.20
C SER A 938 6.46 -3.22 16.35
N VAL A 939 6.33 -2.52 15.23
CA VAL A 939 6.05 -1.07 15.22
C VAL A 939 4.59 -0.81 14.83
N PHE A 940 3.94 0.06 15.59
CA PHE A 940 2.66 0.68 15.25
C PHE A 940 2.87 2.16 14.96
N GLN A 941 2.43 2.64 13.81
CA GLN A 941 2.58 4.04 13.41
C GLN A 941 1.22 4.66 13.06
N VAL A 942 1.02 5.91 13.46
CA VAL A 942 -0.18 6.70 13.12
C VAL A 942 0.23 8.07 12.63
N TYR A 943 -0.34 8.49 11.50
CA TYR A 943 -0.08 9.81 10.94
C TYR A 943 -1.24 10.29 10.06
N GLN A 944 -1.38 11.60 9.93
CA GLN A 944 -2.31 12.20 8.98
C GLN A 944 -1.71 12.11 7.56
N PHE A 945 -2.52 11.71 6.59
CA PHE A 945 -2.07 11.51 5.22
C PHE A 945 -1.52 12.79 4.57
N SER A 946 -2.14 13.94 4.86
CA SER A 946 -1.70 15.26 4.36
C SER A 946 -0.47 15.82 5.07
N ASN A 947 -0.08 15.25 6.21
CA ASN A 947 1.09 15.71 6.97
C ASN A 947 1.84 14.51 7.59
N PRO A 948 2.52 13.71 6.76
CA PRO A 948 3.23 12.51 7.20
C PRO A 948 4.51 12.82 7.97
N GLU A 949 4.81 14.07 8.32
CA GLU A 949 5.98 14.45 9.12
C GLU A 949 5.75 14.25 10.62
N HIS A 950 4.51 14.42 11.05
CA HIS A 950 4.08 14.22 12.43
C HIS A 950 3.64 12.78 12.68
N LYS A 951 4.49 11.82 12.30
CA LYS A 951 4.20 10.40 12.58
C LYS A 951 4.43 10.11 14.04
N CYS A 952 3.43 9.55 14.67
CA CYS A 952 3.52 8.94 15.98
C CYS A 952 3.90 7.47 15.82
N MET A 953 4.78 6.96 16.68
CA MET A 953 5.22 5.57 16.65
C MET A 953 5.13 4.96 18.05
N LYS A 954 4.80 3.67 18.13
CA LYS A 954 4.79 2.90 19.37
C LYS A 954 5.24 1.47 19.11
N PHE A 955 6.16 0.97 19.94
CA PHE A 955 6.58 -0.42 19.94
C PHE A 955 5.60 -1.30 20.73
N TYR A 956 5.35 -2.50 20.23
CA TYR A 956 4.57 -3.51 20.93
C TYR A 956 5.17 -4.89 20.77
N HIS A 957 4.96 -5.74 21.76
CA HIS A 957 5.61 -7.05 21.85
C HIS A 957 4.56 -8.15 21.87
N LYS A 958 4.84 -9.22 21.14
CA LYS A 958 4.16 -10.49 21.32
C LYS A 958 4.75 -11.20 22.52
N GLN A 959 3.92 -11.62 23.47
CA GLN A 959 4.39 -12.43 24.60
C GLN A 959 5.01 -13.70 24.02
N SER A 960 6.34 -13.82 24.16
CA SER A 960 7.06 -14.96 23.63
C SER A 960 6.77 -16.18 24.48
N ARG A 961 6.36 -17.28 23.85
CA ARG A 961 6.54 -18.60 24.46
C ARG A 961 8.05 -18.78 24.68
N LYS A 962 8.44 -19.40 25.78
CA LYS A 962 9.82 -19.86 26.00
C LYS A 962 10.16 -20.90 24.93
N LEU A 963 10.54 -20.47 23.73
CA LEU A 963 11.34 -21.30 22.85
C LEU A 963 12.73 -21.34 23.49
N LEU A 964 13.04 -22.55 23.95
CA LEU A 964 14.19 -22.93 24.75
C LEU A 964 15.46 -22.21 24.30
N ARG A 965 16.32 -21.83 25.26
CA ARG A 965 17.76 -21.90 25.06
C ARG A 965 18.05 -23.33 24.62
N LEU A 966 17.99 -23.60 23.31
CA LEU A 966 18.38 -24.88 22.72
C LEU A 966 19.90 -24.90 22.71
N CYS A 967 20.46 -25.04 23.90
CA CYS A 967 21.87 -25.28 24.15
C CYS A 967 21.99 -26.72 24.63
N GLU A 968 22.77 -27.52 23.92
CA GLU A 968 23.32 -28.75 24.50
C GLU A 968 24.54 -28.34 25.33
N GLY A 969 24.38 -28.31 26.65
CA GLY A 969 25.47 -27.93 27.57
C GLY A 969 26.03 -26.52 27.31
N ASP A 970 27.35 -26.38 27.30
CA ASP A 970 28.07 -25.10 27.17
C ASP A 970 28.16 -24.55 25.73
N GLN A 971 27.57 -25.22 24.73
CA GLN A 971 27.69 -24.80 23.33
C GLN A 971 26.38 -24.21 22.77
N CYS A 972 26.05 -22.99 23.20
CA CYS A 972 25.09 -22.14 22.49
C CYS A 972 25.74 -21.50 21.24
N GLN A 973 26.13 -22.29 20.23
CA GLN A 973 26.97 -21.81 19.11
C GLN A 973 26.38 -20.59 18.37
N CYS A 974 25.06 -20.52 18.15
CA CYS A 974 24.44 -19.39 17.45
C CYS A 974 24.19 -18.16 18.36
N MET A 975 23.87 -18.34 19.66
CA MET A 975 23.66 -17.19 20.57
C MET A 975 24.98 -16.53 20.97
N ALA A 976 26.07 -17.29 21.07
CA ALA A 976 27.41 -16.75 21.26
C ALA A 976 27.86 -15.90 20.05
N ALA A 977 27.20 -16.02 18.88
CA ALA A 977 27.50 -15.23 17.70
C ALA A 977 26.89 -13.81 17.73
N GLU A 978 25.93 -13.52 18.61
CA GLU A 978 25.33 -12.17 18.74
C GLU A 978 25.79 -11.39 19.98
N CYS A 979 26.12 -12.08 21.07
CA CYS A 979 26.43 -11.46 22.36
C CYS A 979 27.94 -11.44 22.64
N CYS A 980 28.42 -10.43 23.36
CA CYS A 980 29.83 -10.36 23.75
C CYS A 980 30.26 -11.50 24.68
N ASN A 981 31.55 -11.84 24.59
CA ASN A 981 32.19 -12.77 25.52
C ASN A 981 32.40 -12.05 26.86
N PHE A 982 31.48 -12.30 27.79
CA PHE A 982 31.49 -11.69 29.11
C PHE A 982 31.93 -12.71 30.15
N LYS A 983 32.99 -12.38 30.88
CA LYS A 983 33.43 -13.15 32.05
C LYS A 983 33.08 -12.39 33.32
N SER A 984 31.96 -12.76 33.95
CA SER A 984 31.53 -12.23 35.26
C SER A 984 32.23 -12.87 36.44
N THR A 985 32.67 -14.12 36.30
CA THR A 985 33.33 -14.89 37.35
C THR A 985 34.84 -14.81 37.21
N ILE A 986 35.51 -14.62 38.33
CA ILE A 986 36.97 -14.59 38.45
C ILE A 986 37.52 -15.94 37.98
N ASP A 987 38.31 -15.91 36.90
CA ASP A 987 38.99 -17.10 36.36
C ASP A 987 40.48 -17.02 36.72
N PRO A 988 40.94 -17.78 37.74
CA PRO A 988 42.31 -17.69 38.24
C PRO A 988 43.36 -18.27 37.27
N LYS A 989 42.94 -18.86 36.14
CA LYS A 989 43.86 -19.42 35.13
C LYS A 989 44.38 -18.41 34.11
N ILE A 990 43.80 -17.22 34.10
CA ILE A 990 44.12 -16.17 33.13
C ILE A 990 45.40 -15.46 33.54
N THR A 991 46.38 -15.38 32.65
CA THR A 991 47.63 -14.65 32.86
C THR A 991 47.64 -13.31 32.14
N ALA A 992 48.46 -12.38 32.60
CA ALA A 992 48.65 -11.06 31.96
C ALA A 992 49.12 -11.20 30.51
N VAL A 993 50.02 -12.16 30.23
CA VAL A 993 50.53 -12.46 28.88
C VAL A 993 49.41 -12.95 27.95
N GLN A 994 48.53 -13.82 28.42
CA GLN A 994 47.42 -14.29 27.61
C GLN A 994 46.43 -13.17 27.26
N ARG A 995 46.18 -12.24 28.19
CA ARG A 995 45.36 -11.04 27.93
C ARG A 995 45.98 -10.07 26.95
N LYS A 996 47.30 -9.87 27.03
CA LYS A 996 48.08 -9.11 26.04
C LYS A 996 47.92 -9.72 24.65
N ASN A 997 48.11 -11.03 24.50
CA ASN A 997 47.95 -11.73 23.22
C ASN A 997 46.51 -11.68 22.70
N ASP A 998 45.51 -11.78 23.56
CA ASP A 998 44.09 -11.67 23.18
C ASP A 998 43.74 -10.27 22.68
N MET A 999 44.31 -9.22 23.28
CA MET A 999 44.12 -7.84 22.88
C MET A 999 44.86 -7.50 21.58
N CYS A 1000 46.01 -8.12 21.32
CA CYS A 1000 46.82 -7.93 20.11
C CYS A 1000 46.36 -8.73 18.90
N LYS A 1001 45.22 -9.43 18.97
CA LYS A 1001 44.62 -10.06 17.79
C LYS A 1001 44.23 -8.98 16.78
N GLU A 1002 44.51 -9.22 15.48
CA GLU A 1002 44.15 -8.32 14.37
C GLU A 1002 42.65 -7.93 14.35
N SER A 1003 41.79 -8.72 15.00
CA SER A 1003 40.37 -8.43 15.12
C SER A 1003 40.00 -7.34 16.12
N MET A 1004 40.92 -6.88 16.99
CA MET A 1004 40.66 -5.88 18.04
C MET A 1004 41.29 -4.54 17.70
N ASN A 1005 40.51 -3.45 17.78
CA ASN A 1005 40.98 -2.10 17.45
C ASN A 1005 40.92 -1.12 18.64
N TYR A 1006 40.18 -1.49 19.69
CA TYR A 1006 39.87 -0.62 20.82
C TYR A 1006 39.93 -1.40 22.11
N ALA A 1007 40.55 -0.82 23.14
CA ALA A 1007 40.59 -1.37 24.48
C ALA A 1007 40.59 -0.27 25.54
N PHE A 1008 39.62 -0.34 26.47
CA PHE A 1008 39.40 0.67 27.49
C PHE A 1008 39.11 0.04 28.85
N LYS A 1009 39.63 0.69 29.90
CA LYS A 1009 39.14 0.52 31.28
C LYS A 1009 38.06 1.57 31.52
N VAL A 1010 36.85 1.16 31.88
CA VAL A 1010 35.69 2.05 31.96
C VAL A 1010 34.95 1.90 33.28
N LEU A 1011 34.32 2.97 33.73
CA LEU A 1011 33.39 3.00 34.86
C LEU A 1011 31.96 3.19 34.33
N ILE A 1012 31.03 2.33 34.73
CA ILE A 1012 29.63 2.43 34.32
C ILE A 1012 28.90 3.44 35.20
N GLU A 1013 28.34 4.50 34.62
CA GLU A 1013 27.64 5.56 35.36
C GLU A 1013 26.12 5.39 35.36
N SER A 1014 25.55 4.95 34.24
CA SER A 1014 24.11 4.72 34.12
C SER A 1014 23.78 3.74 32.99
N SER A 1015 22.54 3.23 32.99
CA SER A 1015 22.01 2.35 31.96
C SER A 1015 20.64 2.83 31.50
N GLU A 1016 20.45 2.90 30.18
CA GLU A 1016 19.19 3.28 29.54
C GLU A 1016 18.74 2.13 28.62
N ALA A 1017 17.51 1.65 28.81
CA ALA A 1017 16.89 0.68 27.90
C ALA A 1017 16.20 1.44 26.76
N GLY A 1018 16.47 1.04 25.51
CA GLY A 1018 15.90 1.65 24.32
C GLY A 1018 15.52 0.58 23.30
N GLY A 1019 14.21 0.27 23.23
CA GLY A 1019 13.68 -0.79 22.36
C GLY A 1019 14.36 -2.13 22.63
N ASP A 1020 15.02 -2.67 21.61
CA ASP A 1020 15.74 -3.95 21.64
C ASP A 1020 17.16 -3.90 22.23
N PHE A 1021 17.60 -2.73 22.68
CA PHE A 1021 18.97 -2.46 23.10
C PHE A 1021 19.04 -1.89 24.53
N VAL A 1022 20.18 -2.13 25.19
CA VAL A 1022 20.55 -1.47 26.44
C VAL A 1022 21.82 -0.68 26.19
N THR A 1023 21.75 0.63 26.44
CA THR A 1023 22.88 1.55 26.34
C THR A 1023 23.41 1.86 27.73
N TYR A 1024 24.68 1.54 27.99
CA TYR A 1024 25.37 1.93 29.21
C TYR A 1024 26.22 3.16 28.93
N LYS A 1025 26.01 4.22 29.69
CA LYS A 1025 26.88 5.39 29.68
C LYS A 1025 28.05 5.12 30.60
N ALA A 1026 29.25 5.20 30.04
CA ALA A 1026 30.47 4.85 30.74
C ALA A 1026 31.52 5.96 30.60
N LYS A 1027 32.32 6.11 31.65
CA LYS A 1027 33.44 7.05 31.69
C LYS A 1027 34.76 6.31 31.57
N VAL A 1028 35.59 6.72 30.61
CA VAL A 1028 36.89 6.07 30.35
C VAL A 1028 37.87 6.41 31.48
N LYS A 1029 38.44 5.40 32.15
CA LYS A 1029 39.44 5.55 33.20
C LYS A 1029 40.87 5.34 32.70
N ALA A 1030 41.06 4.45 31.74
CA ALA A 1030 42.32 4.29 31.04
C ALA A 1030 42.07 3.91 29.57
N VAL A 1031 42.90 4.44 28.66
CA VAL A 1031 42.90 4.10 27.25
C VAL A 1031 44.10 3.20 27.00
N LEU A 1032 43.86 1.93 26.69
CA LEU A 1032 44.91 0.95 26.41
C LEU A 1032 45.20 0.89 24.91
N MET A 1033 44.15 0.82 24.08
CA MET A 1033 44.25 0.77 22.62
C MET A 1033 43.16 1.65 22.01
N LYS A 1034 43.51 2.45 20.99
CA LYS A 1034 42.56 3.29 20.25
C LYS A 1034 42.90 3.36 18.76
N GLY A 1035 41.89 3.61 17.94
CA GLY A 1035 42.06 3.87 16.50
C GLY A 1035 42.88 5.14 16.22
N GLN A 1036 43.62 5.13 15.11
CA GLN A 1036 44.58 6.19 14.73
C GLN A 1036 43.96 7.61 14.61
N THR A 1037 42.64 7.73 14.40
CA THR A 1037 41.95 9.01 14.14
C THR A 1037 40.98 9.45 15.25
N ASP A 1038 41.07 8.85 16.44
CA ASP A 1038 40.08 9.04 17.52
C ASP A 1038 40.62 9.90 18.67
N ASP A 1039 39.84 10.93 19.03
CA ASP A 1039 40.15 11.94 20.07
C ASP A 1039 39.81 11.47 21.51
N LEU A 1040 39.75 10.16 21.75
CA LEU A 1040 39.42 9.60 23.06
C LEU A 1040 40.57 9.81 24.06
N LYS A 1041 40.22 10.36 25.23
CA LYS A 1041 41.12 10.63 26.37
C LYS A 1041 40.54 10.03 27.65
N THR A 1042 41.36 9.93 28.69
CA THR A 1042 40.88 9.67 30.05
C THR A 1042 39.77 10.66 30.43
N ASP A 1043 38.76 10.16 31.15
CA ASP A 1043 37.52 10.83 31.53
C ASP A 1043 36.56 11.21 30.39
N SER A 1044 36.80 10.74 29.16
CA SER A 1044 35.81 10.86 28.07
C SER A 1044 34.56 10.02 28.35
N GLU A 1045 33.40 10.53 27.96
CA GLU A 1045 32.12 9.81 28.02
C GLU A 1045 31.93 8.98 26.74
N ILE A 1046 31.60 7.69 26.90
CA ILE A 1046 31.33 6.75 25.80
C ILE A 1046 30.01 6.00 26.04
N ASP A 1047 29.37 5.59 24.95
CA ASP A 1047 28.18 4.74 25.00
C ASP A 1047 28.54 3.30 24.65
N LEU A 1048 28.19 2.36 25.52
CA LEU A 1048 28.32 0.92 25.28
C LEU A 1048 26.95 0.34 24.99
N VAL A 1049 26.76 -0.27 23.82
CA VAL A 1049 25.44 -0.76 23.40
C VAL A 1049 25.44 -2.26 23.26
N LYS A 1050 24.56 -2.93 24.00
CA LYS A 1050 24.32 -4.37 23.87
C LYS A 1050 22.87 -4.65 23.47
N LYS A 1051 22.62 -5.83 22.91
CA LYS A 1051 21.25 -6.33 22.70
C LYS A 1051 20.62 -6.73 24.04
N ALA A 1052 19.35 -6.41 24.25
CA ALA A 1052 18.62 -6.76 25.47
C ALA A 1052 18.47 -8.29 25.68
N THR A 1053 18.50 -9.06 24.59
CA THR A 1053 18.48 -10.53 24.61
C THR A 1053 19.73 -11.16 25.22
N CYS A 1054 20.84 -10.41 25.29
CA CYS A 1054 22.08 -10.84 25.93
C CYS A 1054 21.98 -10.71 27.45
N SER A 1055 21.29 -11.66 28.09
CA SER A 1055 21.12 -11.70 29.55
C SER A 1055 22.37 -12.14 30.31
N SER A 1056 23.31 -12.82 29.64
CA SER A 1056 24.60 -13.20 30.23
C SER A 1056 25.50 -12.00 30.50
N THR A 1057 25.26 -10.84 29.89
CA THR A 1057 26.21 -9.71 29.86
C THR A 1057 25.63 -8.45 30.53
N ASN A 1058 25.30 -8.53 31.82
CA ASN A 1058 24.75 -7.39 32.57
C ASN A 1058 25.85 -6.65 33.32
N PHE A 1059 25.93 -5.34 33.11
CA PHE A 1059 26.83 -4.45 33.84
C PHE A 1059 26.15 -3.87 35.07
N GLU A 1060 26.89 -3.75 36.16
CA GLU A 1060 26.45 -3.07 37.37
C GLU A 1060 26.90 -1.60 37.34
N VAL A 1061 26.00 -0.70 37.72
CA VAL A 1061 26.28 0.72 37.84
C VAL A 1061 27.26 0.95 38.99
N GLY A 1062 28.30 1.74 38.76
CA GLY A 1062 29.36 2.04 39.73
C GLY A 1062 30.56 1.08 39.69
N LYS A 1063 30.51 -0.01 38.91
CA LYS A 1063 31.64 -0.95 38.76
C LYS A 1063 32.52 -0.65 37.54
N GLN A 1064 33.76 -1.12 37.60
CA GLN A 1064 34.73 -0.99 36.50
C GLN A 1064 34.80 -2.26 35.64
N TYR A 1065 35.05 -2.07 34.35
CA TYR A 1065 35.18 -3.16 33.38
C TYR A 1065 36.30 -2.87 32.38
N LEU A 1066 36.98 -3.93 31.94
CA LEU A 1066 37.84 -3.92 30.75
C LEU A 1066 36.98 -4.26 29.55
N ILE A 1067 37.01 -3.40 28.53
CA ILE A 1067 36.26 -3.59 27.28
C ILE A 1067 37.24 -3.59 26.12
N MET A 1068 37.23 -4.67 25.35
CA MET A 1068 37.97 -4.81 24.10
C MET A 1068 36.98 -4.99 22.96
N THR A 1069 37.13 -4.23 21.87
CA THR A 1069 36.19 -4.28 20.73
C THR A 1069 36.86 -3.94 19.40
N ALA A 1070 36.26 -4.44 18.33
CA ALA A 1070 36.72 -4.26 16.96
C ALA A 1070 36.21 -2.97 16.31
N GLU A 1071 35.01 -2.52 16.68
CA GLU A 1071 34.28 -1.51 15.94
C GLU A 1071 33.86 -0.34 16.84
N SER A 1072 33.81 0.85 16.25
CA SER A 1072 33.27 2.05 16.89
C SER A 1072 32.36 2.81 15.92
N ILE A 1073 31.38 3.51 16.48
CA ILE A 1073 30.51 4.43 15.75
C ILE A 1073 30.82 5.84 16.25
N LYS A 1074 31.40 6.66 15.37
CA LYS A 1074 31.73 8.06 15.64
C LYS A 1074 30.54 8.95 15.26
N ILE A 1075 29.92 9.55 16.26
CA ILE A 1075 28.75 10.43 16.11
C ILE A 1075 29.22 11.87 16.30
N ARG A 1076 28.90 12.75 15.34
CA ARG A 1076 29.22 14.17 15.44
C ARG A 1076 28.13 14.89 16.24
N MET A 1077 28.52 15.55 17.33
CA MET A 1077 27.65 16.44 18.10
C MET A 1077 28.15 17.88 17.95
N ASN A 1078 27.26 18.88 17.91
CA ASN A 1078 27.53 20.33 17.72
C ASN A 1078 29.00 20.82 17.70
N ARG A 1079 29.78 20.58 18.77
CA ARG A 1079 31.20 20.99 18.91
C ARG A 1079 32.22 19.86 19.16
N GLY A 1080 31.83 18.58 19.09
CA GLY A 1080 32.70 17.43 19.39
C GLY A 1080 32.20 16.10 18.81
N TYR A 1081 32.83 14.99 19.21
CA TYR A 1081 32.42 13.64 18.80
C TYR A 1081 32.02 12.82 20.01
N LYS A 1082 30.91 12.09 19.89
CA LYS A 1082 30.51 11.04 20.82
C LYS A 1082 30.81 9.68 20.19
N TYR A 1083 31.39 8.77 20.96
CA TYR A 1083 31.75 7.44 20.48
C TYR A 1083 30.81 6.41 21.09
N LYS A 1084 30.29 5.53 20.22
CA LYS A 1084 29.41 4.43 20.60
C LYS A 1084 30.04 3.11 20.19
N PHE A 1085 30.13 2.17 21.14
CA PHE A 1085 30.78 0.88 20.95
C PHE A 1085 29.74 -0.25 21.05
N PRO A 1086 29.48 -0.99 19.95
CA PRO A 1086 28.67 -2.19 20.01
C PRO A 1086 29.38 -3.31 20.78
N LEU A 1087 28.65 -3.95 21.69
CA LEU A 1087 29.09 -5.14 22.41
C LEU A 1087 28.51 -6.39 21.73
N ASP A 1088 29.13 -6.76 20.60
CA ASP A 1088 28.81 -7.93 19.79
C ASP A 1088 29.68 -9.14 20.17
N SER A 1089 29.57 -10.25 19.44
CA SER A 1089 30.41 -11.45 19.63
C SER A 1089 31.92 -11.26 19.45
N ARG A 1090 32.35 -10.16 18.80
CA ARG A 1090 33.77 -9.79 18.68
C ARG A 1090 34.22 -8.92 19.85
N ALA A 1091 33.31 -8.41 20.67
CA ALA A 1091 33.65 -7.69 21.88
C ALA A 1091 33.94 -8.66 23.02
N TRP A 1092 34.96 -8.31 23.81
CA TRP A 1092 35.34 -9.01 25.01
C TRP A 1092 35.21 -8.09 26.21
N VAL A 1093 34.63 -8.60 27.28
CA VAL A 1093 34.34 -7.81 28.48
C VAL A 1093 34.72 -8.60 29.73
N ASP A 1094 35.58 -8.01 30.54
CA ASP A 1094 35.98 -8.56 31.83
C ASP A 1094 35.63 -7.59 32.96
N TRP A 1095 35.14 -8.13 34.07
CA TRP A 1095 34.96 -7.34 35.28
C TRP A 1095 36.32 -6.95 35.88
N TRP A 1096 36.46 -5.67 36.22
CA TRP A 1096 37.65 -5.13 36.89
C TRP A 1096 37.29 -4.83 38.35
N PRO A 1097 37.67 -5.68 39.31
CA PRO A 1097 37.36 -5.46 40.72
C PRO A 1097 38.14 -4.26 41.29
N LEU A 1098 37.51 -3.50 42.16
CA LEU A 1098 38.20 -2.52 43.02
C LEU A 1098 38.74 -3.23 44.28
N ASP A 1099 39.73 -2.63 44.95
CA ASP A 1099 40.29 -3.16 46.21
C ASP A 1099 39.21 -3.36 47.30
N THR A 1100 38.14 -2.57 47.25
CA THR A 1100 36.99 -2.66 48.16
C THR A 1100 36.02 -3.79 47.83
N ASP A 1101 36.07 -4.33 46.61
CA ASP A 1101 35.16 -5.38 46.11
C ASP A 1101 35.69 -6.79 46.36
N CYS A 1102 37.01 -6.93 46.57
CA CYS A 1102 37.66 -8.22 46.80
C CYS A 1102 37.65 -8.61 48.28
N ARG A 1103 37.15 -9.82 48.59
CA ARG A 1103 37.15 -10.40 49.96
C ARG A 1103 38.03 -11.65 50.10
N ASP A 1104 38.39 -12.29 48.97
CA ASP A 1104 39.13 -13.55 48.93
C ASP A 1104 40.45 -13.39 48.14
N ASP A 1105 41.48 -14.18 48.48
CA ASP A 1105 42.81 -14.12 47.87
C ASP A 1105 42.80 -14.30 46.34
N ALA A 1106 41.89 -15.10 45.81
CA ALA A 1106 41.73 -15.30 44.37
C ALA A 1106 41.31 -14.01 43.63
N CYS A 1107 40.53 -13.14 44.28
CA CYS A 1107 40.13 -11.85 43.71
C CYS A 1107 41.29 -10.85 43.70
N ILE A 1108 42.06 -10.84 44.78
CA ILE A 1108 43.25 -9.98 44.91
C ILE A 1108 44.30 -10.38 43.87
N GLN A 1109 44.56 -11.69 43.71
CA GLN A 1109 45.46 -12.19 42.67
C GLN A 1109 44.99 -11.82 41.26
N TYR A 1110 43.69 -11.94 40.97
CA TYR A 1110 43.14 -11.55 39.67
C TYR A 1110 43.25 -10.04 39.41
N ALA A 1111 43.00 -9.19 40.42
CA ALA A 1111 43.18 -7.75 40.34
C ALA A 1111 44.65 -7.37 40.05
N ASN A 1112 45.60 -8.04 40.71
CA ASN A 1112 47.03 -7.86 40.48
C ASN A 1112 47.43 -8.26 39.05
N VAL A 1113 46.92 -9.39 38.53
CA VAL A 1113 47.17 -9.81 37.14
C VAL A 1113 46.67 -8.78 36.13
N LEU A 1114 45.48 -8.20 36.36
CA LEU A 1114 44.96 -7.13 35.49
C LEU A 1114 45.79 -5.84 35.58
N GLY A 1115 46.27 -5.48 36.77
CA GLY A 1115 47.18 -4.35 36.96
C GLY A 1115 48.56 -4.54 36.32
N GLU A 1116 49.13 -5.75 36.42
CA GLU A 1116 50.36 -6.14 35.71
C GLU A 1116 50.16 -6.05 34.19
N PHE A 1117 49.03 -6.54 33.68
CA PHE A 1117 48.66 -6.41 32.27
C PHE A 1117 48.56 -4.94 31.82
N GLU A 1118 47.88 -4.07 32.58
CA GLU A 1118 47.76 -2.64 32.25
C GLU A 1118 49.15 -1.98 32.20
N SER A 1119 50.02 -2.29 33.16
CA SER A 1119 51.37 -1.73 33.23
C SER A 1119 52.27 -2.24 32.08
N ASP A 1120 52.24 -3.54 31.81
CA ASP A 1120 53.03 -4.18 30.74
C ASP A 1120 52.59 -3.68 29.37
N PHE A 1121 51.28 -3.58 29.13
CA PHE A 1121 50.77 -3.14 27.83
C PHE A 1121 51.06 -1.67 27.55
N VAL A 1122 50.95 -0.80 28.54
CA VAL A 1122 51.26 0.64 28.39
C VAL A 1122 52.74 0.85 28.07
N LEU A 1123 53.63 -0.04 28.53
CA LEU A 1123 55.08 0.05 28.29
C LEU A 1123 55.53 -0.56 26.96
N PHE A 1124 54.98 -1.72 26.58
CA PHE A 1124 55.49 -2.52 25.47
C PHE A 1124 54.54 -2.64 24.27
N GLY A 1125 53.25 -2.32 24.44
CA GLY A 1125 52.25 -2.45 23.38
C GLY A 1125 52.11 -3.88 22.85
N CYS A 1126 51.68 -4.00 21.59
CA CYS A 1126 51.70 -5.26 20.86
C CYS A 1126 53.08 -5.48 20.23
N GLU A 1127 53.58 -6.70 20.29
CA GLU A 1127 54.81 -7.09 19.58
C GLU A 1127 54.50 -7.14 18.06
N ASP A 1128 55.35 -6.52 17.24
CA ASP A 1128 55.22 -6.45 15.77
C ASP A 1128 55.38 -7.83 15.07
#